data_AF-A0A197KH43-F1
#
_entry.id   AF-A0A197KH43-F1
#
_cell.length_a   1.000
_cell.length_b   1.000
_cell.length_c   1.000
_cell.angle_alpha   90.00
_cell.angle_beta   90.00
_cell.angle_gamma   90.00
#
_symmetry.space_group_name_H-M   'P 1'
#
loop_
_entity.id
_entity.type
_entity.pdbx_description
1 polymer ?
#
loop_
_entity_poly.entity_id
_entity_poly.type
_entity_poly.pdbx_seq_one_letter_code
_entity_poly.pdbx_strand_id
1 'polypeptide(L)'
;MASNSKDGPPLGDNILLLPSSQATTPSMTTASSFQDENSLNSSSFNPLHAQNHLTPHSNNNNNITSSPSVQPLATEQQPVNSFSPLRSASSISSRSSTSSSSIGRSGGRQGPFSSTAADTLTAATTQPIAVASSSVSATAHAGEGVISGRGRPAKDSPYSANREHGSKASQLLHTYILTPFQSLQLYLSTSTRDREASASTYHPAVRKLPPWLLPHYRGRKPVIRSTVLRPLCRLLLLAVILAVLIVSTLFYSFREGQPELSDYGALTEFNWTPINPRSYLSPMNASFGENYDVLLDGHSHSTYSDGRMSPETLLKWHIANGYNAVVVSDHNNISGGLAALEIAESEEYAGKITVIPAMELTTCRLHMNLIGINETIDFAIKKWPTDDELRQTIARTHELGGLAIINHIPWSNTTEYGYELPRMQNHPSRELLVDMGIDGFEIANGGTLDTISLKFIQDHNLLLITGADVHYPDSNAFSWTILNTNGNRTIDNIMAQLKARRTSFLFDPTGTQPLAYPPENPRYYKSAPPTLLGQYFQMFWIDQTGMYSFSPTGGFCHQEYVTIRWKLIGYFIAWVLVGFLLFEAARLVVVGCCWGPFLRRRRYLRKKKWLEEEEGLVVAGSGSDGDGERRTNVDAGRHELEEQQQRV
;
A
#
# COMPACT_ATOMS: atom_id res chain seq x y z
N MET A 1 51.70 -42.10 -11.42
CA MET A 1 51.26 -43.16 -12.35
C MET A 1 50.31 -42.48 -13.33
N ALA A 2 50.54 -42.42 -14.64
CA ALA A 2 50.79 -43.50 -15.60
C ALA A 2 49.59 -44.46 -15.72
N SER A 3 49.06 -44.80 -16.91
CA SER A 3 49.39 -44.35 -18.29
C SER A 3 48.42 -44.99 -19.31
N ASN A 4 48.20 -44.35 -20.47
CA ASN A 4 47.77 -44.97 -21.74
C ASN A 4 46.37 -45.67 -21.76
N SER A 5 45.78 -46.09 -22.88
CA SER A 5 45.70 -45.63 -24.30
C SER A 5 44.78 -46.61 -25.08
N LYS A 6 44.40 -46.30 -26.34
CA LYS A 6 43.90 -47.26 -27.38
C LYS A 6 42.48 -47.84 -27.17
N ASP A 7 41.71 -48.25 -28.19
CA ASP A 7 41.84 -48.18 -29.67
C ASP A 7 40.42 -48.09 -30.32
N GLY A 8 40.33 -47.78 -31.63
CA GLY A 8 39.14 -47.95 -32.49
C GLY A 8 39.56 -48.59 -33.83
N PRO A 9 38.90 -48.37 -35.00
CA PRO A 9 37.63 -47.66 -35.31
C PRO A 9 36.62 -48.71 -35.91
N PRO A 10 36.01 -48.69 -37.14
CA PRO A 10 35.71 -47.63 -38.13
C PRO A 10 34.34 -47.70 -38.88
N LEU A 11 34.17 -46.76 -39.84
CA LEU A 11 33.34 -46.75 -41.07
C LEU A 11 31.81 -46.45 -41.05
N GLY A 12 31.41 -45.57 -41.99
CA GLY A 12 30.03 -45.14 -42.28
C GLY A 12 29.95 -43.69 -42.80
N ASP A 13 30.19 -43.45 -44.09
CA ASP A 13 30.47 -42.12 -44.66
C ASP A 13 29.25 -41.32 -45.19
N ASN A 14 29.38 -39.98 -45.21
CA ASN A 14 29.04 -39.04 -46.31
C ASN A 14 29.33 -37.57 -45.89
N ILE A 15 30.41 -36.93 -46.37
CA ILE A 15 30.54 -36.08 -47.58
C ILE A 15 30.19 -34.57 -47.35
N LEU A 16 31.20 -33.72 -47.08
CA LEU A 16 31.81 -32.63 -47.92
C LEU A 16 30.93 -31.34 -48.08
N LEU A 17 31.42 -30.08 -48.04
CA LEU A 17 32.78 -29.49 -47.95
C LEU A 17 32.80 -28.03 -47.41
N LEU A 18 34.01 -27.50 -47.11
CA LEU A 18 34.35 -26.11 -46.76
C LEU A 18 35.36 -25.50 -47.76
N PRO A 19 35.65 -24.18 -47.67
CA PRO A 19 37.04 -23.67 -47.53
C PRO A 19 37.14 -22.66 -46.35
N SER A 20 38.13 -22.61 -45.44
CA SER A 20 39.62 -22.54 -45.52
C SER A 20 40.19 -21.17 -45.98
N SER A 21 41.22 -20.53 -45.37
CA SER A 21 41.96 -20.80 -44.11
C SER A 21 43.00 -19.69 -43.76
N GLN A 22 43.23 -19.45 -42.46
CA GLN A 22 44.47 -19.01 -41.75
C GLN A 22 45.44 -17.90 -42.29
N ALA A 23 45.45 -16.75 -41.59
CA ALA A 23 46.52 -16.21 -40.70
C ALA A 23 47.98 -15.86 -41.15
N THR A 24 48.63 -14.98 -40.34
CA THR A 24 50.08 -14.64 -40.17
C THR A 24 50.69 -13.40 -40.89
N THR A 25 51.90 -13.00 -40.44
CA THR A 25 52.50 -11.63 -40.47
C THR A 25 54.03 -11.69 -40.77
N PRO A 26 54.88 -10.62 -40.65
CA PRO A 26 54.80 -9.18 -41.00
C PRO A 26 56.03 -8.65 -41.85
N SER A 27 56.08 -7.32 -42.11
CA SER A 27 57.28 -6.41 -42.12
C SER A 27 57.85 -5.76 -43.42
N MET A 28 58.59 -4.65 -43.21
CA MET A 28 59.63 -3.97 -44.04
C MET A 28 59.32 -2.96 -45.19
N THR A 29 59.29 -1.67 -44.83
CA THR A 29 60.18 -0.53 -45.24
C THR A 29 60.39 -0.03 -46.71
N THR A 30 60.69 1.29 -46.81
CA THR A 30 61.25 2.09 -47.95
C THR A 30 60.31 2.45 -49.12
N ALA A 31 60.44 3.59 -49.86
CA ALA A 31 61.10 4.90 -49.65
C ALA A 31 60.67 5.92 -50.76
N SER A 32 61.20 7.16 -50.74
CA SER A 32 61.05 8.31 -51.69
C SER A 32 59.70 9.08 -51.68
N SER A 33 59.54 10.42 -51.81
CA SER A 33 60.37 11.67 -51.86
C SER A 33 60.25 12.48 -53.17
N PHE A 34 59.83 13.76 -53.14
CA PHE A 34 60.21 14.84 -54.08
C PHE A 34 59.73 16.25 -53.61
N GLN A 35 60.67 17.20 -53.44
CA GLN A 35 60.63 18.71 -53.54
C GLN A 35 59.50 19.55 -52.89
N ASP A 36 59.76 20.54 -52.00
CA ASP A 36 60.29 21.94 -52.14
C ASP A 36 59.14 22.99 -52.29
N GLU A 37 59.19 24.26 -51.84
CA GLU A 37 60.27 25.15 -51.35
C GLU A 37 59.71 26.26 -50.38
N ASN A 38 60.60 26.99 -49.67
CA ASN A 38 60.42 28.29 -48.95
C ASN A 38 59.56 28.37 -47.67
N SER A 39 59.83 29.26 -46.69
CA SER A 39 61.08 29.96 -46.28
C SER A 39 60.90 30.71 -44.94
N LEU A 40 61.89 30.63 -44.02
CA LEU A 40 62.16 31.53 -42.86
C LEU A 40 61.04 31.66 -41.79
N ASN A 41 61.32 31.82 -40.48
CA ASN A 41 62.47 32.46 -39.83
C ASN A 41 62.81 31.80 -38.45
N SER A 42 64.00 32.10 -37.90
CA SER A 42 64.53 31.62 -36.61
C SER A 42 64.04 32.44 -35.38
N SER A 43 64.32 32.15 -34.11
CA SER A 43 65.41 31.34 -33.50
C SER A 43 65.12 30.78 -32.08
N SER A 44 65.78 29.68 -31.75
CA SER A 44 66.01 29.09 -30.40
C SER A 44 67.22 29.77 -29.67
N PHE A 45 67.80 29.37 -28.51
CA PHE A 45 67.80 28.14 -27.70
C PHE A 45 68.13 28.44 -26.19
N ASN A 46 67.99 27.42 -25.34
CA ASN A 46 68.40 27.26 -23.91
C ASN A 46 69.95 26.99 -23.75
N PRO A 47 70.57 26.63 -22.58
CA PRO A 47 70.33 26.90 -21.12
C PRO A 47 71.63 27.06 -20.22
N LEU A 48 71.48 26.99 -18.88
CA LEU A 48 72.40 26.47 -17.80
C LEU A 48 73.39 27.34 -16.95
N HIS A 49 73.37 27.03 -15.64
CA HIS A 49 74.37 27.09 -14.53
C HIS A 49 75.35 28.27 -14.27
N ALA A 50 75.33 28.77 -13.01
CA ALA A 50 76.48 28.77 -12.08
C ALA A 50 76.04 29.07 -10.60
N GLN A 51 76.91 28.83 -9.62
CA GLN A 51 76.74 29.18 -8.19
C GLN A 51 77.80 30.20 -7.74
N ASN A 52 77.53 31.03 -6.71
CA ASN A 52 78.35 31.09 -5.48
C ASN A 52 77.88 32.10 -4.40
N HIS A 53 78.42 31.95 -3.18
CA HIS A 53 78.20 32.79 -1.99
C HIS A 53 78.98 34.11 -2.00
N LEU A 54 78.51 35.14 -1.27
CA LEU A 54 79.11 35.59 0.02
C LEU A 54 78.37 36.81 0.64
N THR A 55 78.49 36.98 1.96
CA THR A 55 78.02 38.14 2.75
C THR A 55 79.18 39.08 3.12
N PRO A 56 78.93 40.32 3.59
CA PRO A 56 79.05 40.56 5.04
C PRO A 56 78.15 41.69 5.66
N HIS A 57 78.03 41.64 7.00
CA HIS A 57 77.96 42.70 8.04
C HIS A 57 77.73 44.21 7.70
N SER A 58 77.13 45.08 8.55
CA SER A 58 76.47 44.94 9.89
C SER A 58 75.90 46.28 10.43
N ASN A 59 75.14 46.25 11.55
CA ASN A 59 74.99 47.30 12.60
C ASN A 59 74.20 48.60 12.26
N ASN A 60 73.51 49.32 13.19
CA ASN A 60 73.10 49.02 14.59
C ASN A 60 71.99 49.98 15.11
N ASN A 61 71.17 49.52 16.08
CA ASN A 61 70.49 50.25 17.18
C ASN A 61 69.51 51.41 16.84
N ASN A 62 68.49 51.79 17.64
CA ASN A 62 68.05 51.59 19.05
C ASN A 62 66.49 51.73 19.10
N ASN A 63 65.70 51.67 20.19
CA ASN A 63 65.64 50.96 21.50
C ASN A 63 64.68 51.75 22.46
N ILE A 64 63.94 51.10 23.39
CA ILE A 64 63.61 51.53 24.79
C ILE A 64 62.31 50.88 25.37
N THR A 65 62.48 49.92 26.31
CA THR A 65 61.66 49.55 27.51
C THR A 65 60.15 49.19 27.39
N SER A 66 59.51 48.44 28.32
CA SER A 66 59.84 48.03 29.70
C SER A 66 59.32 46.63 30.12
N SER A 67 59.69 46.17 31.33
CA SER A 67 59.22 44.97 32.08
C SER A 67 59.37 45.29 33.60
N PRO A 68 59.18 44.42 34.63
CA PRO A 68 59.06 42.94 34.75
C PRO A 68 57.65 42.53 35.32
N SER A 69 57.29 41.34 35.87
CA SER A 69 57.98 40.18 36.51
C SER A 69 56.97 38.99 36.59
N VAL A 70 57.23 37.71 36.96
CA VAL A 70 58.43 36.90 37.29
C VAL A 70 58.11 35.38 37.06
N GLN A 71 58.89 34.42 37.59
CA GLN A 71 58.72 32.93 37.45
C GLN A 71 58.81 32.20 38.84
N PRO A 72 58.73 30.85 39.03
CA PRO A 72 59.19 29.74 38.17
C PRO A 72 58.36 28.41 38.16
N LEU A 73 58.99 27.34 37.63
CA LEU A 73 58.57 25.93 37.40
C LEU A 73 58.17 25.10 38.66
N ALA A 74 57.38 24.03 38.47
CA ALA A 74 57.61 22.70 39.09
C ALA A 74 56.88 21.51 38.41
N THR A 75 57.38 20.32 38.68
CA THR A 75 57.33 18.99 38.02
C THR A 75 56.08 18.08 38.21
N GLU A 76 55.86 17.17 37.25
CA GLU A 76 55.56 15.70 37.37
C GLU A 76 54.19 15.04 37.74
N GLN A 77 54.08 13.80 37.20
CA GLN A 77 53.36 12.58 37.64
C GLN A 77 51.84 12.37 37.40
N GLN A 78 51.52 11.14 36.92
CA GLN A 78 50.20 10.48 37.00
C GLN A 78 50.05 9.79 38.37
N PRO A 79 48.88 9.20 38.68
CA PRO A 79 48.81 7.74 38.50
C PRO A 79 47.48 7.19 37.95
N VAL A 80 47.55 5.98 37.39
CA VAL A 80 46.41 5.11 37.11
C VAL A 80 45.90 4.48 38.42
N ASN A 81 44.59 4.24 38.53
CA ASN A 81 44.10 3.09 39.31
C ASN A 81 42.74 2.59 38.84
N SER A 82 42.55 1.28 38.86
CA SER A 82 41.36 0.57 38.38
C SER A 82 40.69 -0.20 39.52
N PHE A 83 39.35 -0.25 39.54
CA PHE A 83 38.62 -1.21 40.35
C PHE A 83 37.27 -1.60 39.73
N SER A 84 36.98 -2.90 39.77
CA SER A 84 35.64 -3.50 39.76
C SER A 84 35.57 -4.42 40.99
N PRO A 85 34.38 -4.80 41.53
CA PRO A 85 33.85 -6.10 41.12
C PRO A 85 32.32 -6.39 41.31
N LEU A 86 31.87 -7.47 40.66
CA LEU A 86 30.94 -8.53 41.13
C LEU A 86 29.49 -8.24 41.65
N ARG A 87 28.51 -8.62 40.80
CA ARG A 87 27.49 -9.70 40.96
C ARG A 87 26.40 -9.71 42.08
N SER A 88 25.29 -10.37 41.69
CA SER A 88 24.13 -10.91 42.46
C SER A 88 23.12 -9.88 43.01
N ALA A 89 21.78 -9.96 42.88
CA ALA A 89 20.76 -10.92 42.36
C ALA A 89 19.94 -11.72 43.40
N SER A 90 18.68 -11.30 43.65
CA SER A 90 17.56 -12.18 44.01
C SER A 90 16.17 -11.49 43.92
N SER A 91 15.27 -12.12 43.15
CA SER A 91 13.79 -12.09 43.14
C SER A 91 12.97 -11.36 44.24
N ILE A 92 11.80 -10.82 43.83
CA ILE A 92 10.46 -11.30 44.27
C ILE A 92 9.37 -10.86 43.27
N SER A 93 8.19 -11.50 43.30
CA SER A 93 7.19 -11.51 42.22
C SER A 93 5.97 -10.60 42.41
N SER A 94 5.35 -10.20 41.30
CA SER A 94 3.89 -10.19 41.17
C SER A 94 3.46 -10.66 39.77
N ARG A 95 2.24 -11.20 39.64
CA ARG A 95 1.62 -11.60 38.36
C ARG A 95 0.38 -10.74 38.12
N SER A 96 0.25 -10.19 36.92
CA SER A 96 -1.04 -9.95 36.27
C SER A 96 -0.86 -10.09 34.75
N SER A 97 -1.89 -10.59 34.08
CA SER A 97 -1.80 -11.05 32.68
C SER A 97 -2.60 -10.17 31.73
N THR A 98 -1.96 -9.65 30.70
CA THR A 98 -2.61 -9.08 29.52
C THR A 98 -2.01 -9.72 28.26
N SER A 99 -2.86 -10.33 27.43
CA SER A 99 -2.46 -10.99 26.20
C SER A 99 -2.87 -10.15 24.98
N SER A 100 -1.97 -9.31 24.49
CA SER A 100 -2.09 -8.62 23.20
C SER A 100 -1.34 -9.41 22.13
N SER A 101 -2.06 -9.93 21.13
CA SER A 101 -1.49 -10.71 20.04
C SER A 101 -0.96 -9.81 18.91
N SER A 102 0.33 -9.50 18.91
CA SER A 102 1.01 -8.85 17.80
C SER A 102 1.27 -9.85 16.65
N ILE A 103 0.69 -9.59 15.48
CA ILE A 103 0.99 -10.34 14.25
C ILE A 103 2.17 -9.64 13.56
N GLY A 104 3.38 -10.10 13.86
CA GLY A 104 4.61 -9.59 13.22
C GLY A 104 4.82 -10.14 11.81
N ARG A 105 5.23 -9.27 10.88
CA ARG A 105 5.98 -9.67 9.68
C ARG A 105 7.25 -10.43 10.09
N SER A 106 7.66 -11.43 9.32
CA SER A 106 9.04 -11.92 9.34
C SER A 106 9.49 -12.38 7.95
N GLY A 107 10.75 -12.08 7.62
CA GLY A 107 11.39 -12.53 6.39
C GLY A 107 11.93 -13.95 6.48
N GLY A 108 12.48 -14.44 5.36
CA GLY A 108 12.92 -15.83 5.24
C GLY A 108 14.23 -16.19 5.97
N ARG A 109 14.49 -17.50 6.05
CA ARG A 109 15.81 -18.09 6.30
C ARG A 109 16.05 -19.25 5.34
N GLN A 110 17.27 -19.36 4.83
CA GLN A 110 17.74 -20.54 4.10
C GLN A 110 18.20 -21.63 5.08
N GLY A 111 18.16 -22.89 4.64
CA GLY A 111 18.68 -24.06 5.39
C GLY A 111 18.40 -25.35 4.60
N PRO A 112 19.40 -26.20 4.30
CA PRO A 112 19.25 -27.28 3.33
C PRO A 112 18.92 -28.65 3.94
N PHE A 113 18.28 -29.53 3.17
CA PHE A 113 18.73 -30.93 2.97
C PHE A 113 17.99 -31.59 1.79
N SER A 114 18.51 -32.70 1.28
CA SER A 114 18.01 -33.42 0.11
C SER A 114 17.49 -34.83 0.43
N SER A 115 16.40 -35.27 -0.20
CA SER A 115 16.20 -36.67 -0.59
C SER A 115 15.07 -36.90 -1.60
N THR A 116 15.37 -37.78 -2.56
CA THR A 116 14.50 -38.52 -3.52
C THR A 116 13.20 -39.06 -2.88
N ALA A 117 12.03 -39.20 -3.52
CA ALA A 117 11.71 -39.88 -4.78
C ALA A 117 10.17 -39.83 -5.04
N ALA A 118 9.73 -40.10 -6.29
CA ALA A 118 8.44 -40.73 -6.69
C ALA A 118 7.08 -40.09 -6.22
N ASP A 119 5.98 -40.09 -6.98
CA ASP A 119 5.70 -40.65 -8.32
C ASP A 119 4.45 -40.01 -8.97
N THR A 120 4.11 -40.46 -10.18
CA THR A 120 2.80 -40.33 -10.89
C THR A 120 2.55 -39.04 -11.70
N LEU A 121 2.51 -39.21 -13.03
CA LEU A 121 1.92 -38.24 -13.95
C LEU A 121 0.39 -38.41 -14.01
N THR A 122 -0.34 -37.29 -14.15
CA THR A 122 -1.58 -37.25 -14.94
C THR A 122 -1.65 -35.93 -15.71
N ALA A 123 -1.39 -35.98 -17.02
CA ALA A 123 -1.67 -34.87 -17.91
C ALA A 123 -3.17 -34.84 -18.26
N ALA A 124 -3.77 -33.66 -18.30
CA ALA A 124 -5.15 -33.44 -18.74
C ALA A 124 -5.19 -32.30 -19.75
N THR A 125 -5.17 -32.65 -21.04
CA THR A 125 -5.11 -31.69 -22.15
C THR A 125 -6.49 -31.10 -22.45
N THR A 126 -6.64 -29.77 -22.39
CA THR A 126 -7.80 -29.07 -22.95
C THR A 126 -7.36 -27.81 -23.71
N GLN A 127 -7.55 -27.84 -25.03
CA GLN A 127 -7.43 -26.68 -25.92
C GLN A 127 -8.58 -25.68 -25.65
N PRO A 128 -8.38 -24.36 -25.90
CA PRO A 128 -9.41 -23.35 -25.66
C PRO A 128 -10.55 -23.41 -26.70
N ILE A 129 -11.77 -23.15 -26.24
CA ILE A 129 -12.94 -22.97 -27.13
C ILE A 129 -13.06 -21.48 -27.46
N ALA A 130 -13.03 -21.15 -28.75
CA ALA A 130 -13.32 -19.80 -29.22
C ALA A 130 -14.82 -19.47 -29.05
N VAL A 131 -15.12 -18.27 -28.57
CA VAL A 131 -16.48 -17.71 -28.50
C VAL A 131 -16.55 -16.49 -29.42
N ALA A 132 -17.52 -16.48 -30.33
CA ALA A 132 -17.62 -15.47 -31.37
C ALA A 132 -18.12 -14.11 -30.85
N SER A 133 -17.56 -13.02 -31.39
CA SER A 133 -18.02 -11.66 -31.17
C SER A 133 -19.26 -11.34 -32.01
N SER A 134 -20.32 -10.82 -31.39
CA SER A 134 -21.51 -10.31 -32.10
C SER A 134 -21.51 -8.78 -32.10
N SER A 135 -21.21 -8.19 -33.27
CA SER A 135 -21.27 -6.75 -33.51
C SER A 135 -22.71 -6.23 -33.61
N VAL A 136 -22.97 -5.03 -33.09
CA VAL A 136 -24.14 -4.20 -33.48
C VAL A 136 -23.63 -2.78 -33.79
N SER A 137 -24.02 -2.26 -34.95
CA SER A 137 -23.50 -0.99 -35.49
C SER A 137 -24.14 0.23 -34.85
N ALA A 138 -23.39 1.34 -34.84
CA ALA A 138 -23.95 2.68 -34.70
C ALA A 138 -24.45 3.21 -36.07
N THR A 139 -25.52 4.01 -36.04
CA THR A 139 -25.92 4.90 -37.13
C THR A 139 -26.37 6.22 -36.52
N ALA A 140 -25.83 7.33 -37.03
CA ALA A 140 -26.08 8.67 -36.49
C ALA A 140 -27.23 9.39 -37.23
N HIS A 141 -27.75 10.46 -36.64
CA HIS A 141 -28.15 11.66 -37.37
C HIS A 141 -28.05 12.89 -36.47
N ALA A 142 -27.73 14.05 -37.05
CA ALA A 142 -27.55 15.32 -36.35
C ALA A 142 -28.75 16.26 -36.55
N GLY A 143 -28.86 17.27 -35.68
CA GLY A 143 -29.81 18.39 -35.79
C GLY A 143 -29.37 19.54 -34.89
N GLU A 144 -29.35 20.75 -35.43
CA GLU A 144 -28.82 21.96 -34.77
C GLU A 144 -29.89 22.68 -33.93
N GLY A 145 -29.46 23.55 -32.99
CA GLY A 145 -30.38 24.43 -32.26
C GLY A 145 -29.75 25.15 -31.06
N VAL A 146 -29.36 26.41 -31.24
CA VAL A 146 -28.84 27.30 -30.18
C VAL A 146 -29.89 28.37 -29.85
N ILE A 147 -30.15 28.65 -28.57
CA ILE A 147 -30.38 30.00 -27.98
C ILE A 147 -30.60 29.92 -26.45
N SER A 148 -30.41 31.05 -25.78
CA SER A 148 -30.34 31.25 -24.32
C SER A 148 -31.69 31.37 -23.59
N GLY A 149 -31.66 31.28 -22.25
CA GLY A 149 -32.75 31.79 -21.40
C GLY A 149 -32.61 31.49 -19.90
N ARG A 150 -32.56 32.52 -19.03
CA ARG A 150 -32.76 32.38 -17.57
C ARG A 150 -34.24 32.57 -17.23
N GLY A 151 -34.78 31.82 -16.26
CA GLY A 151 -36.03 32.22 -15.58
C GLY A 151 -36.75 31.14 -14.78
N ARG A 152 -36.96 31.39 -13.48
CA ARG A 152 -38.14 30.93 -12.73
C ARG A 152 -39.05 32.16 -12.54
N PRO A 153 -40.37 31.99 -12.57
CA PRO A 153 -41.11 32.03 -11.30
C PRO A 153 -42.14 30.88 -11.19
N ALA A 154 -43.12 30.99 -10.29
CA ALA A 154 -44.02 29.89 -9.91
C ALA A 154 -45.48 30.36 -9.73
N LYS A 155 -46.41 29.38 -9.67
CA LYS A 155 -47.89 29.51 -9.55
C LYS A 155 -48.56 30.05 -10.84
N ASP A 156 -49.80 29.70 -11.21
CA ASP A 156 -50.96 29.19 -10.45
C ASP A 156 -51.65 27.95 -11.09
N SER A 157 -52.82 27.56 -10.58
CA SER A 157 -53.70 26.48 -11.08
C SER A 157 -55.18 26.92 -11.04
N PRO A 158 -56.00 26.56 -12.05
CA PRO A 158 -57.31 25.98 -11.70
C PRO A 158 -57.85 24.86 -12.62
N TYR A 159 -58.53 23.90 -11.98
CA TYR A 159 -59.69 23.10 -12.45
C TYR A 159 -59.66 22.24 -13.73
N SER A 160 -59.45 20.94 -13.48
CA SER A 160 -60.30 19.79 -13.91
C SER A 160 -60.58 19.49 -15.39
N ALA A 161 -60.01 18.38 -15.86
CA ALA A 161 -60.72 17.36 -16.65
C ALA A 161 -60.14 15.96 -16.36
N ASN A 162 -60.92 14.90 -16.57
CA ASN A 162 -60.46 13.50 -16.51
C ASN A 162 -59.59 13.16 -17.76
N ARG A 163 -58.78 12.09 -17.83
CA ARG A 163 -58.93 10.78 -17.16
C ARG A 163 -57.63 9.95 -17.12
N GLU A 164 -57.49 9.13 -16.07
CA GLU A 164 -56.72 7.88 -15.93
C GLU A 164 -55.52 7.58 -16.87
N HIS A 165 -54.29 7.58 -16.34
CA HIS A 165 -53.30 6.49 -16.53
C HIS A 165 -52.22 6.51 -15.41
N GLY A 166 -52.64 6.26 -14.16
CA GLY A 166 -51.75 6.17 -13.00
C GLY A 166 -50.98 4.83 -12.96
N SER A 167 -49.66 4.88 -12.75
CA SER A 167 -48.80 3.69 -12.89
C SER A 167 -48.85 2.73 -11.69
N LYS A 168 -48.37 1.50 -11.93
CA LYS A 168 -48.38 0.35 -10.98
C LYS A 168 -47.77 0.65 -9.60
N ALA A 169 -46.91 1.67 -9.49
CA ALA A 169 -46.31 2.09 -8.23
C ALA A 169 -47.34 2.53 -7.17
N SER A 170 -48.43 3.19 -7.58
CA SER A 170 -49.49 3.65 -6.66
C SER A 170 -50.22 2.48 -6.00
N GLN A 171 -50.59 1.46 -6.78
CA GLN A 171 -51.20 0.23 -6.26
C GLN A 171 -50.24 -0.53 -5.34
N LEU A 172 -48.96 -0.64 -5.69
CA LEU A 172 -47.97 -1.30 -4.84
C LEU A 172 -47.82 -0.58 -3.48
N LEU A 173 -47.73 0.75 -3.46
CA LEU A 173 -47.66 1.53 -2.22
C LEU A 173 -48.92 1.33 -1.35
N HIS A 174 -50.10 1.37 -1.98
CA HIS A 174 -51.36 1.27 -1.26
C HIS A 174 -51.62 -0.14 -0.70
N THR A 175 -51.28 -1.19 -1.44
CA THR A 175 -51.52 -2.60 -1.05
C THR A 175 -50.49 -3.15 -0.07
N TYR A 176 -49.21 -2.79 -0.20
CA TYR A 176 -48.12 -3.40 0.58
C TYR A 176 -47.59 -2.54 1.74
N ILE A 177 -47.90 -1.24 1.77
CA ILE A 177 -47.46 -0.34 2.86
C ILE A 177 -48.65 0.24 3.62
N LEU A 178 -49.61 0.87 2.93
CA LEU A 178 -50.70 1.60 3.61
C LEU A 178 -51.76 0.67 4.22
N THR A 179 -52.29 -0.33 3.50
CA THR A 179 -53.32 -1.22 4.05
C THR A 179 -52.86 -2.06 5.26
N PRO A 180 -51.61 -2.58 5.34
CA PRO A 180 -51.12 -3.22 6.56
C PRO A 180 -51.05 -2.24 7.76
N PHE A 181 -50.64 -0.99 7.54
CA PHE A 181 -50.52 0.02 8.60
C PHE A 181 -51.89 0.45 9.15
N GLN A 182 -52.87 0.67 8.27
CA GLN A 182 -54.26 0.95 8.65
C GLN A 182 -54.91 -0.24 9.37
N SER A 183 -54.65 -1.47 8.91
CA SER A 183 -55.12 -2.69 9.57
C SER A 183 -54.52 -2.84 10.97
N LEU A 184 -53.24 -2.47 11.15
CA LEU A 184 -52.57 -2.48 12.44
C LEU A 184 -53.13 -1.41 13.38
N GLN A 185 -53.40 -0.19 12.90
CA GLN A 185 -54.08 0.83 13.70
C GLN A 185 -55.47 0.39 14.16
N LEU A 186 -56.32 -0.13 13.26
CA LEU A 186 -57.63 -0.67 13.66
C LEU A 186 -57.51 -1.83 14.67
N TYR A 187 -56.54 -2.72 14.47
CA TYR A 187 -56.31 -3.84 15.38
C TYR A 187 -55.86 -3.39 16.79
N LEU A 188 -55.22 -2.23 16.90
CA LEU A 188 -54.78 -1.63 18.16
C LEU A 188 -55.81 -0.68 18.79
N SER A 189 -56.78 -0.16 18.02
CA SER A 189 -57.79 0.80 18.52
C SER A 189 -59.11 0.17 19.00
N THR A 190 -59.40 -1.10 18.66
CA THR A 190 -60.61 -1.79 19.16
C THR A 190 -60.39 -2.36 20.55
N SER A 191 -61.34 -2.15 21.47
CA SER A 191 -61.34 -2.83 22.77
C SER A 191 -61.51 -4.35 22.61
N THR A 192 -61.14 -5.12 23.64
CA THR A 192 -61.36 -6.57 23.66
C THR A 192 -62.83 -6.97 23.65
N ARG A 193 -63.74 -6.07 24.05
CA ARG A 193 -65.17 -6.37 24.27
C ARG A 193 -65.97 -6.49 22.96
N ASP A 194 -65.52 -5.82 21.91
CA ASP A 194 -66.22 -5.72 20.63
C ASP A 194 -65.95 -6.92 19.69
N ARG A 195 -65.02 -7.81 20.06
CA ARG A 195 -64.56 -8.93 19.22
C ARG A 195 -65.39 -10.21 19.36
N GLU A 196 -66.26 -10.31 20.35
CA GLU A 196 -67.10 -11.50 20.59
C GLU A 196 -68.55 -11.32 20.10
N ALA A 197 -69.01 -10.07 19.91
CA ALA A 197 -70.39 -9.76 19.56
C ALA A 197 -70.78 -10.02 18.08
N SER A 198 -69.80 -10.28 17.20
CA SER A 198 -70.02 -10.40 15.74
C SER A 198 -70.10 -11.84 15.22
N ALA A 199 -69.97 -12.85 16.08
CA ALA A 199 -69.88 -14.26 15.69
C ALA A 199 -71.22 -15.04 15.71
N SER A 200 -72.33 -14.43 16.15
CA SER A 200 -73.56 -15.14 16.52
C SER A 200 -74.66 -15.22 15.44
N THR A 201 -74.50 -14.58 14.28
CA THR A 201 -75.62 -14.34 13.34
C THR A 201 -75.36 -14.89 11.93
N TYR A 202 -75.50 -16.21 11.72
CA TYR A 202 -75.72 -16.81 10.40
C TYR A 202 -76.64 -18.03 10.45
N HIS A 203 -77.73 -17.99 9.66
CA HIS A 203 -78.76 -19.04 9.55
C HIS A 203 -78.41 -20.13 8.49
N PRO A 204 -79.14 -21.26 8.37
CA PRO A 204 -78.50 -22.57 8.18
C PRO A 204 -78.98 -23.30 6.91
N ALA A 205 -78.22 -23.22 5.81
CA ALA A 205 -78.65 -23.74 4.50
C ALA A 205 -77.55 -24.42 3.65
N VAL A 206 -76.75 -25.33 4.23
CA VAL A 206 -75.91 -26.26 3.46
C VAL A 206 -76.20 -27.71 3.87
N ARG A 207 -76.35 -28.60 2.88
CA ARG A 207 -76.85 -29.97 3.07
C ARG A 207 -75.82 -30.88 3.76
N LYS A 208 -76.33 -31.87 4.51
CA LYS A 208 -75.55 -32.98 5.08
C LYS A 208 -74.88 -33.79 3.96
N LEU A 209 -73.55 -33.79 3.90
CA LEU A 209 -72.79 -34.86 3.25
C LEU A 209 -72.66 -36.05 4.24
N PRO A 210 -72.81 -37.30 3.80
CA PRO A 210 -72.70 -38.45 4.69
C PRO A 210 -71.24 -38.69 5.11
N PRO A 211 -70.96 -39.25 6.31
CA PRO A 211 -69.61 -39.24 6.90
C PRO A 211 -68.51 -39.95 6.10
N TRP A 212 -68.88 -40.84 5.16
CA TRP A 212 -67.97 -41.58 4.30
C TRP A 212 -67.52 -40.82 3.04
N LEU A 213 -68.11 -39.66 2.73
CA LEU A 213 -67.70 -38.79 1.62
C LEU A 213 -66.72 -37.68 2.03
N LEU A 214 -66.41 -37.54 3.33
CA LEU A 214 -65.30 -36.72 3.78
C LEU A 214 -63.98 -37.47 3.58
N PRO A 215 -62.98 -36.92 2.85
CA PRO A 215 -61.72 -37.61 2.62
C PRO A 215 -61.03 -37.89 3.96
N HIS A 216 -60.78 -39.17 4.24
CA HIS A 216 -60.11 -39.64 5.45
C HIS A 216 -58.65 -39.17 5.51
N TYR A 217 -58.45 -37.92 5.94
CA TYR A 217 -57.15 -37.27 6.05
C TYR A 217 -56.36 -37.81 7.24
N ARG A 218 -55.90 -39.07 7.14
CA ARG A 218 -55.09 -39.76 8.16
C ARG A 218 -53.92 -38.88 8.58
N GLY A 219 -53.93 -38.46 9.84
CA GLY A 219 -53.15 -37.33 10.32
C GLY A 219 -51.63 -37.52 10.34
N ARG A 220 -50.96 -37.26 9.22
CA ARG A 220 -49.55 -36.84 9.20
C ARG A 220 -49.43 -35.52 8.44
N LYS A 221 -49.35 -34.40 9.18
CA LYS A 221 -48.86 -33.13 8.59
C LYS A 221 -47.46 -33.41 8.00
N PRO A 222 -47.16 -32.97 6.76
CA PRO A 222 -45.95 -33.40 6.06
C PRO A 222 -44.70 -32.87 6.76
N VAL A 223 -44.09 -33.71 7.60
CA VAL A 223 -42.97 -33.36 8.50
C VAL A 223 -41.82 -32.69 7.72
N ILE A 224 -41.55 -33.20 6.52
CA ILE A 224 -40.57 -32.72 5.53
C ILE A 224 -40.69 -31.20 5.29
N ARG A 225 -41.91 -30.66 5.14
CA ARG A 225 -42.16 -29.21 4.94
C ARG A 225 -41.81 -28.35 6.16
N SER A 226 -41.59 -28.96 7.33
CA SER A 226 -41.27 -28.26 8.59
C SER A 226 -39.83 -28.47 9.07
N THR A 227 -39.23 -29.64 8.80
CA THR A 227 -37.86 -29.97 9.23
C THR A 227 -36.79 -29.58 8.21
N VAL A 228 -37.05 -29.69 6.91
CA VAL A 228 -36.03 -29.45 5.85
C VAL A 228 -36.19 -28.06 5.23
N LEU A 229 -37.40 -27.69 4.80
CA LEU A 229 -37.66 -26.42 4.12
C LEU A 229 -37.31 -25.20 5.00
N ARG A 230 -37.56 -25.29 6.32
CA ARG A 230 -37.32 -24.16 7.24
C ARG A 230 -35.84 -23.83 7.45
N PRO A 231 -34.92 -24.81 7.64
CA PRO A 231 -33.48 -24.56 7.54
C PRO A 231 -33.07 -24.01 6.16
N LEU A 232 -33.54 -24.59 5.06
CA LEU A 232 -33.18 -24.12 3.71
C LEU A 232 -33.54 -22.64 3.48
N CYS A 233 -34.71 -22.17 3.94
CA CYS A 233 -35.06 -20.75 3.88
C CYS A 233 -34.14 -19.85 4.72
N ARG A 234 -33.58 -20.34 5.85
CA ARG A 234 -32.59 -19.59 6.64
C ARG A 234 -31.19 -19.63 6.05
N LEU A 235 -30.81 -20.74 5.40
CA LEU A 235 -29.57 -20.82 4.63
C LEU A 235 -29.59 -19.87 3.43
N LEU A 236 -30.72 -19.78 2.72
CA LEU A 236 -30.93 -18.81 1.65
C LEU A 236 -30.87 -17.37 2.17
N LEU A 237 -31.52 -17.07 3.31
CA LEU A 237 -31.43 -15.75 3.94
C LEU A 237 -30.00 -15.40 4.36
N LEU A 238 -29.25 -16.34 4.93
CA LEU A 238 -27.83 -16.18 5.26
C LEU A 238 -27.00 -15.91 3.99
N ALA A 239 -27.23 -16.64 2.91
CA ALA A 239 -26.53 -16.43 1.64
C ALA A 239 -26.84 -15.05 1.03
N VAL A 240 -28.09 -14.57 1.12
CA VAL A 240 -28.46 -13.21 0.69
C VAL A 240 -27.80 -12.14 1.57
N ILE A 241 -27.80 -12.31 2.89
CA ILE A 241 -27.12 -11.39 3.82
C ILE A 241 -25.63 -11.34 3.54
N LEU A 242 -24.97 -12.49 3.35
CA LEU A 242 -23.55 -12.56 3.02
C LEU A 242 -23.25 -11.93 1.65
N ALA A 243 -24.07 -12.17 0.62
CA ALA A 243 -23.88 -11.57 -0.70
C ALA A 243 -23.98 -10.03 -0.64
N VAL A 244 -24.99 -9.49 0.05
CA VAL A 244 -25.15 -8.04 0.25
C VAL A 244 -23.99 -7.46 1.07
N LEU A 245 -23.55 -8.16 2.13
CA LEU A 245 -22.43 -7.75 2.97
C LEU A 245 -21.11 -7.71 2.18
N ILE A 246 -20.80 -8.77 1.41
CA ILE A 246 -19.61 -8.84 0.55
C ILE A 246 -19.62 -7.71 -0.48
N VAL A 247 -20.71 -7.56 -1.26
CA VAL A 247 -20.77 -6.55 -2.33
C VAL A 247 -20.70 -5.12 -1.78
N SER A 248 -21.40 -4.82 -0.69
CA SER A 248 -21.39 -3.47 -0.09
C SER A 248 -20.06 -3.12 0.58
N THR A 249 -19.39 -4.06 1.25
CA THR A 249 -18.09 -3.82 1.88
C THR A 249 -16.96 -3.74 0.86
N LEU A 250 -17.00 -4.54 -0.21
CA LEU A 250 -16.09 -4.39 -1.35
C LEU A 250 -16.24 -3.03 -2.03
N PHE A 251 -17.47 -2.63 -2.38
CA PHE A 251 -17.72 -1.31 -2.98
C PHE A 251 -17.27 -0.16 -2.07
N TYR A 252 -17.47 -0.29 -0.75
CA TYR A 252 -16.96 0.69 0.21
C TYR A 252 -15.43 0.73 0.26
N SER A 253 -14.76 -0.43 0.18
CA SER A 253 -13.30 -0.54 0.29
C SER A 253 -12.56 0.04 -0.91
N PHE A 254 -13.13 -0.06 -2.11
CA PHE A 254 -12.58 0.51 -3.35
C PHE A 254 -13.00 1.97 -3.62
N ARG A 255 -13.64 2.63 -2.66
CA ARG A 255 -13.96 4.05 -2.75
C ARG A 255 -12.71 4.90 -2.58
N GLU A 256 -12.51 5.87 -3.47
CA GLU A 256 -11.45 6.89 -3.33
C GLU A 256 -11.60 7.70 -2.02
N GLY A 257 -10.47 8.20 -1.50
CA GLY A 257 -10.46 9.04 -0.30
C GLY A 257 -11.00 8.32 0.95
N GLN A 258 -10.70 7.03 1.12
CA GLN A 258 -10.78 6.40 2.44
C GLN A 258 -9.61 6.92 3.31
N PRO A 259 -9.84 7.22 4.60
CA PRO A 259 -8.74 7.54 5.51
C PRO A 259 -7.77 6.36 5.62
N GLU A 260 -6.47 6.62 5.50
CA GLU A 260 -5.42 5.68 5.90
C GLU A 260 -5.34 5.58 7.43
N LEU A 261 -4.73 4.50 7.96
CA LEU A 261 -4.51 4.34 9.40
C LEU A 261 -3.58 5.42 9.96
N SER A 262 -2.52 5.74 9.23
CA SER A 262 -1.52 6.74 9.61
C SER A 262 -1.93 8.14 9.16
N ASP A 263 -1.76 9.13 10.03
CA ASP A 263 -1.91 10.55 9.70
C ASP A 263 -0.52 11.17 9.48
N TYR A 264 0.05 10.94 8.29
CA TYR A 264 1.36 11.48 7.91
C TYR A 264 1.39 13.02 7.94
N GLY A 265 0.26 13.68 7.63
CA GLY A 265 0.15 15.13 7.68
C GLY A 265 0.15 15.73 9.09
N ALA A 266 -0.07 14.91 10.13
CA ALA A 266 0.06 15.30 11.52
C ALA A 266 1.50 15.16 12.07
N LEU A 267 2.44 14.63 11.28
CA LEU A 267 3.86 14.56 11.64
C LEU A 267 4.64 15.71 11.00
N THR A 268 5.05 16.68 11.83
CA THR A 268 5.74 17.89 11.38
C THR A 268 7.16 18.06 11.93
N GLU A 269 7.59 17.24 12.90
CA GLU A 269 8.86 17.41 13.65
C GLU A 269 9.57 16.09 13.95
N PHE A 270 10.91 16.16 14.03
CA PHE A 270 11.80 15.00 14.26
C PHE A 270 12.68 15.24 15.49
N ASN A 271 12.14 14.90 16.67
CA ASN A 271 12.65 15.34 17.98
C ASN A 271 13.89 14.59 18.52
N TRP A 272 14.82 14.18 17.65
CA TRP A 272 16.12 13.62 18.05
C TRP A 272 17.26 14.58 17.77
N THR A 273 18.37 14.42 18.49
CA THR A 273 19.61 15.19 18.22
C THR A 273 20.08 14.92 16.79
N PRO A 274 20.30 15.95 15.95
CA PRO A 274 20.75 15.77 14.57
C PRO A 274 21.97 14.84 14.48
N ILE A 275 21.85 13.84 13.61
CA ILE A 275 22.82 12.76 13.52
C ILE A 275 24.11 13.29 12.87
N ASN A 276 25.27 12.91 13.42
CA ASN A 276 26.56 13.20 12.81
C ASN A 276 27.17 11.90 12.28
N PRO A 277 27.02 11.55 10.98
CA PRO A 277 27.58 10.31 10.45
C PRO A 277 29.11 10.25 10.57
N ARG A 278 29.79 11.40 10.67
CA ARG A 278 31.25 11.49 10.82
C ARG A 278 31.80 11.01 12.16
N SER A 279 30.95 10.79 13.18
CA SER A 279 31.40 10.30 14.48
C SER A 279 31.59 8.77 14.52
N TYR A 280 31.13 8.04 13.49
CA TYR A 280 31.24 6.58 13.40
C TYR A 280 31.52 6.03 11.99
N LEU A 281 31.36 6.83 10.92
CA LEU A 281 31.67 6.45 9.54
C LEU A 281 32.87 7.21 8.98
N SER A 282 33.53 6.59 8.00
CA SER A 282 34.64 7.17 7.23
C SER A 282 34.36 7.13 5.72
N PRO A 283 34.95 8.02 4.91
CA PRO A 283 34.80 8.01 3.45
C PRO A 283 35.15 6.65 2.83
N MET A 284 34.25 6.10 2.02
CA MET A 284 34.47 4.85 1.28
C MET A 284 35.68 4.92 0.34
N ASN A 285 35.92 6.08 -0.28
CA ASN A 285 37.23 6.40 -0.87
C ASN A 285 38.11 7.09 0.20
N ALA A 286 39.02 6.33 0.82
CA ALA A 286 39.93 6.84 1.84
C ALA A 286 40.83 7.99 1.35
N SER A 287 41.17 8.03 0.06
CA SER A 287 41.97 9.10 -0.56
C SER A 287 41.21 10.44 -0.70
N PHE A 288 39.91 10.46 -0.41
CA PHE A 288 39.10 11.69 -0.40
C PHE A 288 39.40 12.57 0.84
N GLY A 289 39.85 11.96 1.94
CA GLY A 289 40.13 12.63 3.20
C GLY A 289 38.90 13.15 3.94
N GLU A 290 39.14 13.79 5.09
CA GLU A 290 38.09 14.21 6.04
C GLU A 290 37.56 15.65 5.78
N ASN A 291 38.22 16.39 4.88
CA ASN A 291 37.97 17.81 4.58
C ASN A 291 36.79 18.03 3.62
N TYR A 292 35.70 17.31 3.81
CA TYR A 292 34.40 17.57 3.16
C TYR A 292 33.53 18.45 4.07
N ASP A 293 32.60 19.21 3.51
CA ASP A 293 31.68 20.11 4.23
C ASP A 293 30.20 19.80 3.94
N VAL A 294 29.92 19.20 2.78
CA VAL A 294 28.58 18.77 2.38
C VAL A 294 28.31 17.31 2.76
N LEU A 295 27.09 17.08 3.23
CA LEU A 295 26.43 15.78 3.44
C LEU A 295 25.13 15.80 2.62
N LEU A 296 25.18 15.27 1.40
CA LEU A 296 24.13 15.33 0.39
C LEU A 296 23.30 14.04 0.35
N ASP A 297 21.98 14.16 0.35
CA ASP A 297 21.10 13.12 -0.18
C ASP A 297 20.86 13.34 -1.68
N GLY A 298 21.03 12.30 -2.49
CA GLY A 298 20.88 12.35 -3.95
C GLY A 298 19.49 11.98 -4.47
N HIS A 299 18.56 11.53 -3.62
CA HIS A 299 17.26 11.01 -4.07
C HIS A 299 16.20 11.11 -2.96
N SER A 300 15.15 11.93 -3.13
CA SER A 300 14.07 12.04 -2.14
C SER A 300 12.74 12.50 -2.75
N HIS A 301 11.62 12.04 -2.17
CA HIS A 301 10.26 12.26 -2.67
C HIS A 301 9.38 12.99 -1.66
N SER A 302 8.45 13.82 -2.14
CA SER A 302 7.54 14.62 -1.32
C SER A 302 6.08 14.32 -1.65
N THR A 303 5.15 15.04 -1.02
CA THR A 303 3.72 14.98 -1.36
C THR A 303 3.38 15.54 -2.76
N TYR A 304 4.36 15.84 -3.61
CA TYR A 304 4.18 16.22 -5.01
C TYR A 304 4.30 15.02 -5.99
N SER A 305 4.77 13.85 -5.51
CA SER A 305 4.58 12.53 -6.12
C SER A 305 3.76 11.61 -5.20
N ASP A 306 4.37 10.56 -4.63
CA ASP A 306 3.77 9.60 -3.71
C ASP A 306 4.48 9.54 -2.35
N GLY A 307 5.51 10.38 -2.15
CA GLY A 307 6.14 10.63 -0.85
C GLY A 307 5.15 11.19 0.17
N ARG A 308 5.33 10.82 1.44
CA ARG A 308 4.37 11.08 2.53
C ARG A 308 4.74 12.26 3.43
N MET A 309 5.81 12.97 3.10
CA MET A 309 6.24 14.19 3.79
C MET A 309 6.01 15.42 2.91
N SER A 310 5.49 16.50 3.47
CA SER A 310 5.50 17.80 2.78
C SER A 310 6.94 18.24 2.51
N PRO A 311 7.21 19.14 1.55
CA PRO A 311 8.55 19.67 1.34
C PRO A 311 9.24 20.18 2.62
N GLU A 312 8.52 20.88 3.51
CA GLU A 312 9.07 21.32 4.80
C GLU A 312 9.42 20.13 5.72
N THR A 313 8.50 19.19 5.91
CA THR A 313 8.72 17.99 6.73
C THR A 313 9.89 17.16 6.17
N LEU A 314 10.03 17.09 4.84
CA LEU A 314 11.13 16.42 4.17
C LEU A 314 12.48 17.08 4.51
N LEU A 315 12.58 18.42 4.49
CA LEU A 315 13.80 19.11 4.91
C LEU A 315 14.13 18.88 6.39
N LYS A 316 13.12 18.85 7.27
CA LYS A 316 13.31 18.54 8.70
C LYS A 316 13.83 17.11 8.91
N TRP A 317 13.31 16.12 8.17
CA TRP A 317 13.81 14.73 8.22
C TRP A 317 15.29 14.67 7.79
N HIS A 318 15.66 15.40 6.72
CA HIS A 318 17.04 15.47 6.24
C HIS A 318 17.99 16.09 7.27
N ILE A 319 17.64 17.25 7.84
CA ILE A 319 18.43 17.91 8.89
C ILE A 319 18.59 17.00 10.12
N ALA A 320 17.51 16.33 10.54
CA ALA A 320 17.56 15.41 11.69
C ALA A 320 18.42 14.16 11.43
N ASN A 321 18.51 13.70 10.18
CA ASN A 321 19.42 12.62 9.74
C ASN A 321 20.84 13.10 9.36
N GLY A 322 21.17 14.37 9.63
CA GLY A 322 22.53 14.89 9.45
C GLY A 322 22.88 15.38 8.06
N TYR A 323 21.93 15.35 7.12
CA TYR A 323 22.13 15.95 5.80
C TYR A 323 22.15 17.47 5.90
N ASN A 324 22.95 18.09 5.04
CA ASN A 324 23.00 19.54 4.90
C ASN A 324 22.91 20.01 3.43
N ALA A 325 22.69 19.07 2.51
CA ALA A 325 22.13 19.30 1.19
C ALA A 325 21.20 18.15 0.79
N VAL A 326 20.26 18.39 -0.12
CA VAL A 326 19.29 17.38 -0.60
C VAL A 326 18.91 17.64 -2.04
N VAL A 327 18.81 16.55 -2.83
CA VAL A 327 18.10 16.52 -4.10
C VAL A 327 16.65 16.10 -3.83
N VAL A 328 15.69 16.95 -4.21
CA VAL A 328 14.25 16.65 -4.12
C VAL A 328 13.72 16.41 -5.53
N SER A 329 13.24 15.19 -5.79
CA SER A 329 13.17 14.58 -7.12
C SER A 329 11.86 13.81 -7.34
N ASP A 330 10.72 14.44 -7.02
CA ASP A 330 9.39 13.84 -7.19
C ASP A 330 9.18 13.23 -8.59
N HIS A 331 8.57 12.03 -8.63
CA HIS A 331 8.30 11.29 -9.87
C HIS A 331 7.65 12.16 -10.96
N ASN A 332 8.37 12.31 -12.07
CA ASN A 332 7.95 13.01 -13.29
C ASN A 332 7.48 14.48 -13.08
N ASN A 333 7.89 15.14 -11.98
CA ASN A 333 7.34 16.44 -11.58
C ASN A 333 8.35 17.28 -10.77
N ILE A 334 8.86 18.38 -11.30
CA ILE A 334 9.82 19.24 -10.56
C ILE A 334 9.18 20.04 -9.39
N SER A 335 7.85 20.12 -9.31
CA SER A 335 7.15 21.10 -8.47
C SER A 335 7.46 21.00 -6.97
N GLY A 336 7.67 19.78 -6.45
CA GLY A 336 8.03 19.58 -5.04
C GLY A 336 9.47 20.01 -4.73
N GLY A 337 10.40 19.84 -5.68
CA GLY A 337 11.77 20.34 -5.56
C GLY A 337 11.87 21.86 -5.62
N LEU A 338 11.04 22.52 -6.43
CA LEU A 338 10.93 23.98 -6.43
C LEU A 338 10.31 24.52 -5.13
N ALA A 339 9.25 23.87 -4.62
CA ALA A 339 8.66 24.23 -3.33
C ALA A 339 9.62 24.02 -2.15
N ALA A 340 10.41 22.93 -2.17
CA ALA A 340 11.46 22.69 -1.18
C ALA A 340 12.55 23.77 -1.23
N LEU A 341 12.92 24.26 -2.42
CA LEU A 341 13.90 25.33 -2.58
C LEU A 341 13.41 26.65 -1.96
N GLU A 342 12.18 27.08 -2.26
CA GLU A 342 11.57 28.29 -1.67
C GLU A 342 11.58 28.25 -0.13
N ILE A 343 11.30 27.09 0.45
CA ILE A 343 11.36 26.88 1.90
C ILE A 343 12.81 26.96 2.41
N ALA A 344 13.77 26.34 1.71
CA ALA A 344 15.18 26.34 2.10
C ALA A 344 15.85 27.73 2.04
N GLU A 345 15.39 28.61 1.15
CA GLU A 345 15.86 29.99 1.03
C GLU A 345 15.23 30.95 2.07
N SER A 346 14.19 30.52 2.80
CA SER A 346 13.57 31.32 3.86
C SER A 346 14.47 31.55 5.07
N GLU A 347 14.21 32.61 5.84
CA GLU A 347 15.00 32.98 7.04
C GLU A 347 15.13 31.85 8.08
N GLU A 348 14.18 30.90 8.13
CA GLU A 348 14.25 29.77 9.03
C GLU A 348 15.26 28.70 8.56
N TYR A 349 15.40 28.45 7.26
CA TYR A 349 16.21 27.34 6.74
C TYR A 349 17.56 27.79 6.14
N ALA A 350 17.72 29.08 5.85
CA ALA A 350 18.92 29.67 5.29
C ALA A 350 20.20 29.19 6.01
N GLY A 351 21.08 28.51 5.27
CA GLY A 351 22.36 27.98 5.77
C GLY A 351 22.28 26.69 6.58
N LYS A 352 21.09 26.20 6.95
CA LYS A 352 20.92 24.86 7.55
C LYS A 352 21.09 23.77 6.49
N ILE A 353 20.31 23.84 5.41
CA ILE A 353 20.26 22.86 4.32
C ILE A 353 20.19 23.56 2.95
N THR A 354 20.85 22.99 1.94
CA THR A 354 20.77 23.45 0.55
C THR A 354 19.94 22.47 -0.29
N VAL A 355 18.88 22.96 -0.93
CA VAL A 355 18.05 22.15 -1.83
C VAL A 355 18.53 22.27 -3.28
N ILE A 356 18.54 21.15 -4.00
CA ILE A 356 18.74 21.09 -5.44
C ILE A 356 17.46 20.53 -6.06
N PRO A 357 16.68 21.34 -6.81
CA PRO A 357 15.50 20.84 -7.52
C PRO A 357 15.86 19.78 -8.56
N ALA A 358 15.00 18.79 -8.69
CA ALA A 358 15.12 17.72 -9.67
C ALA A 358 13.72 17.16 -10.01
N MET A 359 13.69 16.23 -10.95
CA MET A 359 12.61 15.25 -11.09
C MET A 359 13.24 13.87 -11.25
N GLU A 360 12.61 12.82 -10.71
CA GLU A 360 12.90 11.47 -11.18
C GLU A 360 12.13 11.22 -12.47
N LEU A 361 12.83 11.02 -13.58
CA LEU A 361 12.22 10.46 -14.78
C LEU A 361 11.85 8.99 -14.51
N THR A 362 10.56 8.75 -14.36
CA THR A 362 9.99 7.48 -13.92
C THR A 362 9.27 6.81 -15.09
N THR A 363 9.80 5.67 -15.56
CA THR A 363 9.32 4.95 -16.76
C THR A 363 9.41 3.44 -16.59
N CYS A 364 8.76 2.66 -17.46
CA CYS A 364 8.83 1.19 -17.39
C CYS A 364 10.14 0.57 -17.91
N ARG A 365 11.09 1.40 -18.39
CA ARG A 365 12.43 0.96 -18.80
C ARG A 365 13.52 1.30 -17.81
N LEU A 366 13.42 2.45 -17.15
CA LEU A 366 14.40 2.94 -16.20
C LEU A 366 13.82 4.03 -15.30
N HIS A 367 14.55 4.30 -14.22
CA HIS A 367 14.42 5.46 -13.36
C HIS A 367 15.70 6.30 -13.50
N MET A 368 15.56 7.62 -13.63
CA MET A 368 16.70 8.53 -13.84
C MET A 368 16.47 9.90 -13.21
N ASN A 369 17.25 10.26 -12.20
CA ASN A 369 17.22 11.59 -11.60
C ASN A 369 17.83 12.65 -12.51
N LEU A 370 17.04 13.69 -12.79
CA LEU A 370 17.41 14.84 -13.62
C LEU A 370 17.66 16.03 -12.68
N ILE A 371 18.92 16.16 -12.25
CA ILE A 371 19.33 16.94 -11.07
C ILE A 371 19.76 18.35 -11.45
N GLY A 372 19.27 19.37 -10.74
CA GLY A 372 19.67 20.76 -10.93
C GLY A 372 19.07 21.42 -12.18
N ILE A 373 17.87 20.97 -12.58
CA ILE A 373 17.03 21.60 -13.60
C ILE A 373 16.04 22.59 -12.94
N ASN A 374 15.28 23.34 -13.73
CA ASN A 374 14.31 24.34 -13.25
C ASN A 374 12.91 24.25 -13.89
N GLU A 375 12.68 23.30 -14.81
CA GLU A 375 11.40 23.00 -15.46
C GLU A 375 11.19 21.48 -15.55
N THR A 376 9.94 21.02 -15.62
CA THR A 376 9.63 19.62 -15.94
C THR A 376 9.90 19.35 -17.42
N ILE A 377 10.61 18.26 -17.75
CA ILE A 377 10.89 17.88 -19.15
C ILE A 377 9.72 17.04 -19.68
N ASP A 378 8.59 17.70 -19.97
CA ASP A 378 7.31 17.06 -20.30
C ASP A 378 7.39 16.00 -21.42
N PHE A 379 8.20 16.24 -22.46
CA PHE A 379 8.31 15.31 -23.60
C PHE A 379 8.98 13.98 -23.24
N ALA A 380 9.69 13.91 -22.11
CA ALA A 380 10.34 12.71 -21.63
C ALA A 380 9.37 11.75 -20.93
N ILE A 381 8.22 12.23 -20.44
CA ILE A 381 7.31 11.52 -19.54
C ILE A 381 6.50 10.44 -20.29
N LYS A 382 7.20 9.40 -20.72
CA LYS A 382 6.69 8.32 -21.57
C LYS A 382 6.82 7.00 -20.85
N LYS A 383 5.75 6.20 -20.91
CA LYS A 383 5.69 4.86 -20.29
C LYS A 383 6.79 3.92 -20.80
N TRP A 384 7.07 3.97 -22.11
CA TRP A 384 8.07 3.17 -22.80
C TRP A 384 8.90 4.06 -23.75
N PRO A 385 9.92 4.79 -23.25
CA PRO A 385 10.73 5.65 -24.11
C PRO A 385 11.66 4.81 -25.00
N THR A 386 11.87 5.24 -26.24
CA THR A 386 12.93 4.72 -27.11
C THR A 386 14.31 5.21 -26.67
N ASP A 387 15.37 4.57 -27.17
CA ASP A 387 16.75 4.96 -26.84
C ASP A 387 17.07 6.41 -27.29
N ASP A 388 16.51 6.86 -28.42
CA ASP A 388 16.67 8.24 -28.90
C ASP A 388 15.90 9.27 -28.05
N GLU A 389 14.76 8.88 -27.47
CA GLU A 389 14.01 9.75 -26.55
C GLU A 389 14.71 9.87 -25.18
N LEU A 390 15.39 8.81 -24.73
CA LEU A 390 16.28 8.88 -23.56
C LEU A 390 17.46 9.83 -23.83
N ARG A 391 18.11 9.73 -25.00
CA ARG A 391 19.17 10.68 -25.43
C ARG A 391 18.67 12.13 -25.46
N GLN A 392 17.49 12.38 -26.02
CA GLN A 392 16.86 13.71 -26.05
C GLN A 392 16.59 14.25 -24.64
N THR A 393 16.19 13.38 -23.71
CA THR A 393 15.95 13.77 -22.31
C THR A 393 17.25 14.14 -21.58
N ILE A 394 18.31 13.34 -21.76
CA ILE A 394 19.65 13.62 -21.22
C ILE A 394 20.19 14.93 -21.80
N ALA A 395 20.10 15.12 -23.12
CA ALA A 395 20.50 16.35 -23.78
C ALA A 395 19.73 17.58 -23.25
N ARG A 396 18.40 17.50 -23.08
CA ARG A 396 17.63 18.61 -22.48
C ARG A 396 18.02 18.88 -21.03
N THR A 397 18.35 17.85 -20.26
CA THR A 397 18.85 17.98 -18.89
C THR A 397 20.16 18.78 -18.87
N HIS A 398 21.07 18.52 -19.83
CA HIS A 398 22.31 19.27 -20.00
C HIS A 398 22.10 20.70 -20.53
N GLU A 399 21.13 20.93 -21.42
CA GLU A 399 20.75 22.29 -21.88
C GLU A 399 20.27 23.17 -20.72
N LEU A 400 19.54 22.59 -19.77
CA LEU A 400 19.11 23.25 -18.52
C LEU A 400 20.23 23.39 -17.49
N GLY A 401 21.44 22.91 -17.80
CA GLY A 401 22.59 22.92 -16.91
C GLY A 401 22.55 21.87 -15.79
N GLY A 402 21.65 20.90 -15.86
CA GLY A 402 21.53 19.81 -14.90
C GLY A 402 22.52 18.65 -15.11
N LEU A 403 22.22 17.52 -14.47
CA LEU A 403 22.93 16.24 -14.56
C LEU A 403 21.93 15.09 -14.69
N ALA A 404 22.24 14.07 -15.49
CA ALA A 404 21.40 12.88 -15.67
C ALA A 404 22.02 11.66 -14.98
N ILE A 405 21.36 11.15 -13.93
CA ILE A 405 21.85 10.06 -13.07
C ILE A 405 20.89 8.87 -13.12
N ILE A 406 21.41 7.66 -13.36
CA ILE A 406 20.60 6.44 -13.38
C ILE A 406 20.43 5.87 -11.97
N ASN A 407 19.17 5.60 -11.60
CA ASN A 407 18.79 5.20 -10.24
C ASN A 407 18.78 3.68 -10.05
N HIS A 408 19.10 3.25 -8.84
CA HIS A 408 18.86 1.94 -8.21
C HIS A 408 18.79 0.71 -9.15
N ILE A 409 19.78 0.53 -10.02
CA ILE A 409 19.85 -0.60 -10.97
C ILE A 409 19.62 -1.98 -10.30
N PRO A 410 20.11 -2.28 -9.08
CA PRO A 410 19.80 -3.55 -8.42
C PRO A 410 18.30 -3.77 -8.15
N TRP A 411 17.56 -2.71 -7.81
CA TRP A 411 16.11 -2.77 -7.61
C TRP A 411 15.38 -2.90 -8.95
N SER A 412 15.79 -2.12 -9.95
CA SER A 412 15.21 -2.07 -11.31
C SER A 412 15.32 -3.40 -12.05
N ASN A 413 16.46 -4.08 -11.92
CA ASN A 413 16.74 -5.36 -12.58
C ASN A 413 16.35 -6.59 -11.74
N THR A 414 15.92 -6.41 -10.49
CA THR A 414 15.36 -7.51 -9.68
C THR A 414 14.00 -7.95 -10.23
N THR A 415 13.69 -9.24 -10.13
CA THR A 415 12.41 -9.82 -10.52
C THR A 415 11.23 -9.18 -9.78
N GLU A 416 10.18 -8.79 -10.51
CA GLU A 416 8.95 -8.24 -9.92
C GLU A 416 8.05 -9.37 -9.35
N TYR A 417 7.33 -9.11 -8.26
CA TYR A 417 6.69 -10.16 -7.48
C TYR A 417 5.55 -10.85 -8.25
N GLY A 418 5.75 -12.14 -8.53
CA GLY A 418 4.81 -12.96 -9.29
C GLY A 418 4.95 -12.83 -10.81
N TYR A 419 5.93 -12.07 -11.31
CA TYR A 419 6.32 -12.03 -12.72
C TYR A 419 7.65 -12.75 -12.90
N GLU A 420 7.84 -13.43 -14.04
CA GLU A 420 9.15 -13.98 -14.43
C GLU A 420 9.99 -12.94 -15.21
N LEU A 421 9.87 -11.66 -14.81
CA LEU A 421 10.39 -10.46 -15.49
C LEU A 421 10.99 -9.48 -14.46
N PRO A 422 11.97 -8.63 -14.85
CA PRO A 422 12.50 -7.55 -14.00
C PRO A 422 11.47 -6.43 -13.81
N ARG A 423 11.59 -5.63 -12.75
CA ARG A 423 10.73 -4.44 -12.52
C ARG A 423 10.69 -3.50 -13.70
N MET A 424 11.88 -3.26 -14.27
CA MET A 424 12.08 -2.44 -15.45
C MET A 424 12.48 -3.31 -16.63
N GLN A 425 11.58 -3.41 -17.61
CA GLN A 425 11.77 -4.27 -18.76
C GLN A 425 12.52 -3.51 -19.86
N ASN A 426 13.47 -4.17 -20.52
CA ASN A 426 14.35 -3.55 -21.51
C ASN A 426 15.15 -2.35 -20.95
N HIS A 427 15.55 -2.45 -19.68
CA HIS A 427 16.48 -1.51 -19.05
C HIS A 427 17.81 -1.49 -19.84
N PRO A 428 18.29 -0.33 -20.29
CA PRO A 428 19.57 -0.23 -20.99
C PRO A 428 20.76 -0.77 -20.17
N SER A 429 21.79 -1.27 -20.86
CA SER A 429 23.05 -1.66 -20.22
C SER A 429 23.88 -0.43 -19.82
N ARG A 430 24.83 -0.57 -18.89
CA ARG A 430 25.63 0.57 -18.40
C ARG A 430 26.46 1.22 -19.51
N GLU A 431 26.92 0.43 -20.46
CA GLU A 431 27.66 0.86 -21.64
C GLU A 431 26.78 1.70 -22.59
N LEU A 432 25.54 1.25 -22.82
CA LEU A 432 24.56 1.99 -23.62
C LEU A 432 24.12 3.29 -22.92
N LEU A 433 24.00 3.28 -21.60
CA LEU A 433 23.69 4.49 -20.81
C LEU A 433 24.81 5.53 -20.88
N VAL A 434 26.08 5.11 -20.86
CA VAL A 434 27.22 6.00 -21.09
C VAL A 434 27.23 6.54 -22.52
N ASP A 435 26.95 5.70 -23.53
CA ASP A 435 26.83 6.14 -24.92
C ASP A 435 25.63 7.10 -25.15
N MET A 436 24.56 6.96 -24.36
CA MET A 436 23.45 7.92 -24.29
C MET A 436 23.82 9.26 -23.64
N GLY A 437 24.94 9.34 -22.92
CA GLY A 437 25.48 10.57 -22.32
C GLY A 437 25.18 10.79 -20.84
N ILE A 438 24.79 9.77 -20.07
CA ILE A 438 24.54 9.93 -18.61
C ILE A 438 25.81 10.39 -17.86
N ASP A 439 25.61 11.16 -16.80
CA ASP A 439 26.72 11.69 -15.98
C ASP A 439 27.23 10.70 -14.95
N GLY A 440 26.36 9.85 -14.41
CA GLY A 440 26.68 8.93 -13.32
C GLY A 440 25.56 7.97 -12.93
N PHE A 441 25.81 7.22 -11.85
CA PHE A 441 24.85 6.28 -11.27
C PHE A 441 24.67 6.54 -9.77
N GLU A 442 23.45 6.28 -9.28
CA GLU A 442 23.18 6.07 -7.86
C GLU A 442 23.80 4.72 -7.45
N ILE A 443 24.85 4.74 -6.63
CA ILE A 443 25.55 3.51 -6.20
C ILE A 443 25.07 2.97 -4.85
N ALA A 444 24.38 3.78 -4.06
CA ALA A 444 23.67 3.31 -2.88
C ALA A 444 22.27 3.89 -2.87
N ASN A 445 21.29 3.01 -2.68
CA ASN A 445 19.87 3.30 -2.62
C ASN A 445 19.31 2.59 -1.39
N GLY A 446 18.90 3.37 -0.39
CA GLY A 446 18.65 2.86 0.96
C GLY A 446 19.83 2.01 1.47
N GLY A 447 19.53 0.85 2.08
CA GLY A 447 20.55 -0.10 2.56
C GLY A 447 21.25 -0.93 1.47
N THR A 448 21.05 -0.66 0.18
CA THR A 448 21.59 -1.46 -0.94
C THR A 448 22.76 -0.76 -1.62
N LEU A 449 23.91 -1.44 -1.71
CA LEU A 449 25.13 -0.93 -2.39
C LEU A 449 25.36 -1.66 -3.73
N ASP A 450 25.25 -0.94 -4.86
CA ASP A 450 25.58 -1.44 -6.20
C ASP A 450 27.10 -1.41 -6.44
N THR A 451 27.77 -2.46 -5.97
CA THR A 451 29.21 -2.66 -6.20
C THR A 451 29.59 -2.84 -7.67
N ILE A 452 28.63 -3.18 -8.56
CA ILE A 452 28.86 -3.32 -10.00
C ILE A 452 28.88 -1.94 -10.65
N SER A 453 27.91 -1.07 -10.37
CA SER A 453 27.95 0.34 -10.80
C SER A 453 29.15 1.08 -10.20
N LEU A 454 29.48 0.84 -8.93
CA LEU A 454 30.66 1.45 -8.29
C LEU A 454 31.96 1.09 -9.02
N LYS A 455 32.16 -0.17 -9.42
CA LYS A 455 33.34 -0.57 -10.21
C LYS A 455 33.32 0.01 -11.62
N PHE A 456 32.15 0.04 -12.26
CA PHE A 456 31.97 0.62 -13.59
C PHE A 456 32.27 2.12 -13.61
N ILE A 457 31.83 2.88 -12.60
CA ILE A 457 32.16 4.30 -12.43
C ILE A 457 33.68 4.53 -12.32
N GLN A 458 34.40 3.65 -11.62
CA GLN A 458 35.87 3.73 -11.49
C GLN A 458 36.58 3.50 -12.83
N ASP A 459 36.07 2.58 -13.66
CA ASP A 459 36.66 2.27 -14.98
C ASP A 459 36.34 3.35 -16.03
N HIS A 460 35.17 3.98 -15.93
CA HIS A 460 34.67 4.96 -16.92
C HIS A 460 34.77 6.43 -16.47
N ASN A 461 35.29 6.71 -15.26
CA ASN A 461 35.44 8.05 -14.69
C ASN A 461 34.13 8.86 -14.69
N LEU A 462 33.06 8.29 -14.14
CA LEU A 462 31.71 8.88 -14.08
C LEU A 462 31.42 9.51 -12.71
N LEU A 463 30.28 10.19 -12.56
CA LEU A 463 29.82 10.68 -11.26
C LEU A 463 29.28 9.52 -10.40
N LEU A 464 29.60 9.59 -9.11
CA LEU A 464 29.05 8.77 -8.04
C LEU A 464 28.11 9.65 -7.20
N ILE A 465 26.91 9.13 -6.91
CA ILE A 465 25.99 9.69 -5.93
C ILE A 465 25.26 8.56 -5.17
N THR A 466 24.61 8.90 -4.06
CA THR A 466 23.86 8.00 -3.19
C THR A 466 22.53 8.65 -2.78
N GLY A 467 21.46 7.87 -2.70
CA GLY A 467 20.13 8.33 -2.30
C GLY A 467 19.57 7.56 -1.11
N ALA A 468 18.82 8.23 -0.23
CA ALA A 468 17.94 7.52 0.70
C ALA A 468 16.69 6.97 -0.01
N ASP A 469 16.26 7.61 -1.12
CA ASP A 469 15.03 7.27 -1.85
C ASP A 469 13.81 7.34 -0.92
N VAL A 470 13.82 8.40 -0.10
CA VAL A 470 12.95 8.51 1.07
C VAL A 470 11.53 8.92 0.68
N HIS A 471 10.60 8.00 0.92
CA HIS A 471 9.16 8.19 0.70
C HIS A 471 8.39 8.35 2.03
N TYR A 472 8.89 7.82 3.15
CA TYR A 472 8.16 7.73 4.43
C TYR A 472 9.00 8.24 5.62
N PRO A 473 8.40 8.88 6.64
CA PRO A 473 9.14 9.43 7.80
C PRO A 473 9.72 8.36 8.75
N ASP A 474 9.25 7.13 8.66
CA ASP A 474 9.80 5.94 9.32
C ASP A 474 10.81 5.17 8.45
N SER A 475 11.37 5.85 7.43
CA SER A 475 12.59 5.40 6.73
C SER A 475 13.85 5.80 7.48
N ASN A 476 14.88 4.94 7.46
CA ASN A 476 16.23 5.26 7.94
C ASN A 476 17.03 5.99 6.85
N ALA A 477 18.01 6.79 7.24
CA ALA A 477 19.08 7.27 6.36
C ALA A 477 20.24 6.26 6.37
N PHE A 478 20.73 5.87 5.19
CA PHE A 478 21.74 4.82 5.03
C PHE A 478 23.05 5.32 4.39
N SER A 479 22.99 6.43 3.66
CA SER A 479 24.08 6.91 2.83
C SER A 479 24.11 8.43 2.72
N TRP A 480 25.32 9.01 2.70
CA TRP A 480 25.52 10.44 2.51
C TRP A 480 26.57 10.63 1.42
N THR A 481 26.21 11.28 0.31
CA THR A 481 27.20 11.72 -0.68
C THR A 481 27.99 12.88 -0.09
N ILE A 482 29.32 12.81 -0.19
CA ILE A 482 30.21 13.81 0.42
C ILE A 482 31.06 14.51 -0.63
N LEU A 483 31.18 15.82 -0.46
CA LEU A 483 31.94 16.72 -1.33
C LEU A 483 32.40 17.97 -0.55
N ASN A 484 33.35 18.71 -1.12
CA ASN A 484 33.95 19.89 -0.50
C ASN A 484 33.66 21.17 -1.32
N THR A 485 32.90 22.10 -0.75
CA THR A 485 32.64 23.45 -1.27
C THR A 485 33.48 24.54 -0.59
N ASN A 486 34.43 24.17 0.26
CA ASN A 486 35.27 25.05 1.07
C ASN A 486 34.47 26.04 1.94
N GLY A 487 33.35 25.56 2.49
CA GLY A 487 32.40 26.29 3.33
C GLY A 487 31.23 26.93 2.55
N ASN A 488 31.35 27.12 1.24
CA ASN A 488 30.38 27.85 0.44
C ASN A 488 29.35 26.92 -0.23
N ARG A 489 28.45 26.36 0.58
CA ARG A 489 27.50 25.28 0.22
C ARG A 489 26.32 25.71 -0.67
N THR A 490 26.51 26.65 -1.60
CA THR A 490 25.48 27.05 -2.58
C THR A 490 25.24 25.96 -3.63
N ILE A 491 24.06 25.99 -4.28
CA ILE A 491 23.68 25.08 -5.36
C ILE A 491 24.76 25.03 -6.44
N ASP A 492 25.23 26.19 -6.91
CA ASP A 492 26.27 26.29 -7.94
C ASP A 492 27.56 25.55 -7.56
N ASN A 493 28.02 25.69 -6.31
CA ASN A 493 29.26 25.08 -5.85
C ASN A 493 29.12 23.57 -5.65
N ILE A 494 27.95 23.10 -5.19
CA ILE A 494 27.64 21.68 -5.08
C ILE A 494 27.56 21.07 -6.49
N MET A 495 26.76 21.65 -7.38
CA MET A 495 26.66 21.24 -8.79
C MET A 495 28.01 21.30 -9.51
N ALA A 496 28.91 22.22 -9.16
CA ALA A 496 30.27 22.26 -9.68
C ALA A 496 31.14 21.08 -9.19
N GLN A 497 31.01 20.64 -7.93
CA GLN A 497 31.72 19.42 -7.48
C GLN A 497 31.12 18.14 -8.11
N LEU A 498 29.80 18.08 -8.27
CA LEU A 498 29.12 16.97 -8.97
C LEU A 498 29.57 16.90 -10.44
N LYS A 499 29.50 18.01 -11.19
CA LYS A 499 30.01 18.10 -12.58
C LYS A 499 31.52 17.78 -12.67
N ALA A 500 32.31 18.15 -11.68
CA ALA A 500 33.73 17.81 -11.59
C ALA A 500 34.00 16.36 -11.12
N ARG A 501 32.96 15.58 -10.80
CA ARG A 501 33.03 14.18 -10.33
C ARG A 501 33.84 14.03 -9.03
N ARG A 502 33.81 15.07 -8.18
CA ARG A 502 34.56 15.16 -6.91
C ARG A 502 33.68 14.75 -5.74
N THR A 503 33.21 13.50 -5.79
CA THR A 503 32.41 12.90 -4.71
C THR A 503 33.10 11.69 -4.09
N SER A 504 32.70 11.42 -2.85
CA SER A 504 32.83 10.13 -2.17
C SER A 504 31.51 9.90 -1.44
N PHE A 505 31.43 8.90 -0.57
CA PHE A 505 30.24 8.66 0.24
C PHE A 505 30.57 8.05 1.60
N LEU A 506 29.66 8.27 2.55
CA LEU A 506 29.52 7.51 3.80
C LEU A 506 28.37 6.51 3.62
N PHE A 507 28.46 5.32 4.20
CA PHE A 507 27.43 4.28 4.09
C PHE A 507 27.37 3.40 5.33
N ASP A 508 26.15 3.13 5.81
CA ASP A 508 25.84 2.13 6.83
C ASP A 508 24.58 1.36 6.39
N PRO A 509 24.68 0.05 6.05
CA PRO A 509 23.52 -0.75 5.63
C PRO A 509 22.53 -1.05 6.76
N THR A 510 22.83 -0.69 8.02
CA THR A 510 21.91 -0.79 9.16
C THR A 510 21.05 0.47 9.36
N GLY A 511 21.48 1.60 8.80
CA GLY A 511 20.76 2.87 8.79
C GLY A 511 20.70 3.60 10.15
N THR A 512 20.30 4.86 10.10
CA THR A 512 20.07 5.69 11.29
C THR A 512 18.99 5.08 12.20
N GLN A 513 19.27 5.00 13.49
CA GLN A 513 18.41 4.30 14.45
C GLN A 513 17.12 5.04 14.86
N PRO A 514 17.07 6.39 14.93
CA PRO A 514 15.81 7.10 15.16
C PRO A 514 14.85 7.00 13.97
N LEU A 515 13.56 6.77 14.26
CA LEU A 515 12.48 6.72 13.28
C LEU A 515 11.27 7.49 13.80
N ALA A 516 10.51 8.14 12.91
CA ALA A 516 9.30 8.88 13.27
C ALA A 516 8.03 8.20 12.75
N TYR A 517 7.39 7.41 13.61
CA TYR A 517 6.09 6.81 13.30
C TYR A 517 4.98 7.87 13.34
N PRO A 518 4.18 8.03 12.27
CA PRO A 518 3.05 8.96 12.27
C PRO A 518 1.95 8.52 13.25
N PRO A 519 1.19 9.46 13.84
CA PRO A 519 0.08 9.13 14.73
C PRO A 519 -1.09 8.48 13.97
N GLU A 520 -1.97 7.78 14.69
CA GLU A 520 -3.16 7.15 14.09
C GLU A 520 -4.26 8.17 13.77
N ASN A 521 -4.85 8.05 12.59
CA ASN A 521 -5.91 8.92 12.08
C ASN A 521 -7.28 8.61 12.74
N PRO A 522 -7.89 9.52 13.52
CA PRO A 522 -9.17 9.25 14.18
C PRO A 522 -10.36 9.06 13.23
N ARG A 523 -10.21 9.37 11.93
CA ARG A 523 -11.23 9.09 10.90
C ARG A 523 -11.18 7.64 10.42
N TYR A 524 -10.00 7.00 10.43
CA TYR A 524 -9.83 5.59 10.05
C TYR A 524 -10.76 4.68 10.83
N TYR A 525 -10.82 4.81 12.16
CA TYR A 525 -11.66 3.98 13.01
C TYR A 525 -13.17 4.01 12.69
N LYS A 526 -13.66 5.03 11.98
CA LYS A 526 -15.06 5.14 11.55
C LYS A 526 -15.35 4.40 10.23
N SER A 527 -14.35 4.28 9.35
CA SER A 527 -14.42 3.57 8.06
C SER A 527 -13.84 2.15 8.14
N ALA A 528 -12.97 1.87 9.12
CA ALA A 528 -12.22 0.62 9.21
C ALA A 528 -13.10 -0.65 9.25
N PRO A 529 -14.23 -0.74 9.99
CA PRO A 529 -15.02 -1.99 10.02
C PRO A 529 -15.54 -2.46 8.64
N PRO A 530 -16.21 -1.62 7.81
CA PRO A 530 -16.57 -2.02 6.45
C PRO A 530 -15.37 -2.11 5.48
N THR A 531 -14.34 -1.26 5.62
CA THR A 531 -13.14 -1.31 4.75
C THR A 531 -12.33 -2.59 4.97
N LEU A 532 -12.01 -2.93 6.22
CA LEU A 532 -11.27 -4.15 6.56
C LEU A 532 -12.06 -5.42 6.20
N LEU A 533 -13.39 -5.38 6.28
CA LEU A 533 -14.24 -6.50 5.89
C LEU A 533 -14.29 -6.69 4.36
N GLY A 534 -14.27 -5.62 3.57
CA GLY A 534 -14.12 -5.74 2.12
C GLY A 534 -12.71 -6.19 1.73
N GLN A 535 -11.66 -5.62 2.32
CA GLN A 535 -10.27 -6.08 2.15
C GLN A 535 -10.09 -7.55 2.53
N TYR A 536 -10.77 -8.03 3.59
CA TYR A 536 -10.82 -9.46 3.93
C TYR A 536 -11.40 -10.31 2.78
N PHE A 537 -12.44 -9.85 2.10
CA PHE A 537 -13.00 -10.55 0.94
C PHE A 537 -12.15 -10.44 -0.34
N GLN A 538 -11.21 -9.49 -0.44
CA GLN A 538 -10.21 -9.49 -1.53
C GLN A 538 -9.33 -10.75 -1.53
N MET A 539 -9.28 -11.51 -0.42
CA MET A 539 -8.56 -12.80 -0.35
C MET A 539 -8.93 -13.77 -1.49
N PHE A 540 -10.14 -13.65 -2.05
CA PHE A 540 -10.70 -14.56 -3.05
C PHE A 540 -10.10 -14.38 -4.44
N TRP A 541 -9.30 -13.33 -4.66
CA TRP A 541 -8.47 -13.19 -5.85
C TRP A 541 -7.05 -12.77 -5.49
N ILE A 542 -6.23 -12.60 -6.51
CA ILE A 542 -5.05 -11.75 -6.50
C ILE A 542 -5.25 -10.81 -7.68
N ASP A 543 -5.09 -9.51 -7.45
CA ASP A 543 -4.90 -8.54 -8.51
C ASP A 543 -3.39 -8.34 -8.65
N GLN A 544 -2.85 -8.56 -9.85
CA GLN A 544 -1.41 -8.45 -10.11
C GLN A 544 -1.20 -7.52 -11.30
N THR A 545 -0.59 -6.37 -11.00
CA THR A 545 -0.40 -5.27 -11.93
C THR A 545 1.08 -4.98 -12.20
N GLY A 546 1.96 -5.26 -11.22
CA GLY A 546 3.39 -4.99 -11.29
C GLY A 546 3.70 -3.51 -11.00
N MET A 547 4.85 -3.03 -11.46
CA MET A 547 5.29 -1.65 -11.20
C MET A 547 4.37 -0.61 -11.86
N TYR A 548 4.02 0.47 -11.13
CA TYR A 548 3.25 1.59 -11.69
C TYR A 548 4.15 2.47 -12.56
N SER A 549 3.60 3.03 -13.65
CA SER A 549 4.44 3.70 -14.66
C SER A 549 4.64 5.20 -14.48
N PHE A 550 3.89 5.84 -13.58
CA PHE A 550 3.88 7.31 -13.37
C PHE A 550 3.73 8.19 -14.63
N SER A 551 3.35 7.60 -15.77
CA SER A 551 3.11 8.31 -17.03
C SER A 551 1.70 8.90 -17.06
N PRO A 552 1.45 10.03 -17.77
CA PRO A 552 0.11 10.57 -18.01
C PRO A 552 -0.86 9.58 -18.69
N THR A 553 -0.35 8.54 -19.34
CA THR A 553 -1.18 7.44 -19.91
C THR A 553 -1.60 6.38 -18.88
N GLY A 554 -0.99 6.39 -17.69
CA GLY A 554 -1.34 5.54 -16.56
C GLY A 554 -1.06 4.05 -16.73
N GLY A 555 -1.62 3.28 -15.79
CA GLY A 555 -1.46 1.83 -15.69
C GLY A 555 -0.01 1.39 -15.44
N PHE A 556 0.22 0.09 -15.59
CA PHE A 556 1.42 -0.55 -15.04
C PHE A 556 2.38 -1.05 -16.13
N CYS A 557 3.60 -1.39 -15.72
CA CYS A 557 4.71 -1.81 -16.58
C CYS A 557 4.67 -3.29 -16.96
N HIS A 558 3.77 -4.06 -16.35
CA HIS A 558 3.58 -5.48 -16.62
C HIS A 558 2.17 -5.74 -17.15
N GLN A 559 1.93 -6.95 -17.66
CA GLN A 559 0.57 -7.36 -17.98
C GLN A 559 -0.24 -7.51 -16.68
N GLU A 560 -1.36 -6.79 -16.61
CA GLU A 560 -2.33 -6.90 -15.52
C GLU A 560 -3.09 -8.23 -15.62
N TYR A 561 -3.21 -8.97 -14.51
CA TYR A 561 -4.00 -10.21 -14.47
C TYR A 561 -4.64 -10.48 -13.10
N VAL A 562 -5.90 -10.94 -13.13
CA VAL A 562 -6.71 -11.23 -11.93
C VAL A 562 -6.87 -12.74 -11.75
N THR A 563 -6.26 -13.30 -10.71
CA THR A 563 -6.28 -14.75 -10.43
C THR A 563 -7.31 -15.09 -9.35
N ILE A 564 -8.45 -15.67 -9.72
CA ILE A 564 -9.49 -16.09 -8.77
C ILE A 564 -9.07 -17.35 -8.00
N ARG A 565 -9.03 -17.27 -6.67
CA ARG A 565 -8.65 -18.36 -5.75
C ARG A 565 -9.83 -19.30 -5.46
N TRP A 566 -10.33 -20.00 -6.49
CA TRP A 566 -11.49 -20.90 -6.41
C TRP A 566 -11.47 -21.89 -5.24
N LYS A 567 -10.31 -22.46 -4.90
CA LYS A 567 -10.15 -23.37 -3.73
C LYS A 567 -10.52 -22.67 -2.41
N LEU A 568 -10.12 -21.41 -2.23
CA LEU A 568 -10.37 -20.62 -1.03
C LEU A 568 -11.84 -20.22 -0.92
N ILE A 569 -12.48 -19.87 -2.04
CA ILE A 569 -13.94 -19.65 -2.12
C ILE A 569 -14.70 -20.91 -1.70
N GLY A 570 -14.28 -22.09 -2.18
CA GLY A 570 -14.85 -23.37 -1.79
C GLY A 570 -14.74 -23.65 -0.29
N TYR A 571 -13.57 -23.44 0.31
CA TYR A 571 -13.38 -23.59 1.76
C TYR A 571 -14.18 -22.56 2.58
N PHE A 572 -14.28 -21.31 2.12
CA PHE A 572 -15.12 -20.29 2.76
C PHE A 572 -16.60 -20.72 2.79
N ILE A 573 -17.14 -21.17 1.66
CA ILE A 573 -18.51 -21.69 1.58
C ILE A 573 -18.69 -22.91 2.50
N ALA A 574 -17.71 -23.83 2.55
CA ALA A 574 -17.75 -24.97 3.46
C ALA A 574 -17.77 -24.55 4.94
N TRP A 575 -16.96 -23.57 5.35
CA TRP A 575 -16.98 -23.04 6.72
C TRP A 575 -18.26 -22.27 7.06
N VAL A 576 -18.83 -21.53 6.11
CA VAL A 576 -20.17 -20.91 6.27
C VAL A 576 -21.25 -21.98 6.48
N LEU A 577 -21.19 -23.11 5.75
CA LEU A 577 -22.11 -24.24 5.93
C LEU A 577 -21.91 -24.93 7.28
N VAL A 578 -20.67 -25.14 7.74
CA VAL A 578 -20.38 -25.68 9.08
C VAL A 578 -20.92 -24.76 10.17
N GLY A 579 -20.67 -23.45 10.07
CA GLY A 579 -21.22 -22.45 11.00
C GLY A 579 -22.75 -22.43 11.01
N PHE A 580 -23.39 -22.55 9.84
CA PHE A 580 -24.85 -22.66 9.73
C PHE A 580 -25.40 -23.94 10.38
N LEU A 581 -24.74 -25.09 10.21
CA LEU A 581 -25.14 -26.35 10.84
C LEU A 581 -24.99 -26.31 12.37
N LEU A 582 -23.91 -25.70 12.88
CA LEU A 582 -23.71 -25.47 14.32
C LEU A 582 -24.77 -24.52 14.88
N PHE A 583 -25.09 -23.43 14.17
CA PHE A 583 -26.20 -22.54 14.52
C PHE A 583 -27.54 -23.27 14.55
N GLU A 584 -27.87 -24.09 13.55
CA GLU A 584 -29.11 -24.86 13.54
C GLU A 584 -29.17 -25.89 14.68
N ALA A 585 -28.06 -26.54 15.02
CA ALA A 585 -27.97 -27.44 16.17
C ALA A 585 -28.23 -26.69 17.50
N ALA A 586 -27.53 -25.57 17.73
CA ALA A 586 -27.74 -24.74 18.92
C ALA A 586 -29.18 -24.20 19.00
N ARG A 587 -29.75 -23.75 17.87
CA ARG A 587 -31.13 -23.29 17.76
C ARG A 587 -32.13 -24.41 18.04
N LEU A 588 -31.84 -25.66 17.67
CA LEU A 588 -32.65 -26.83 18.01
C LEU A 588 -32.57 -27.16 19.51
N VAL A 589 -31.41 -27.03 20.15
CA VAL A 589 -31.26 -27.18 21.61
C VAL A 589 -32.08 -26.11 22.35
N VAL A 590 -31.94 -24.83 22.01
CA VAL A 590 -32.70 -23.74 22.65
C VAL A 590 -34.21 -23.91 22.49
N VAL A 591 -34.69 -24.27 21.29
CA VAL A 591 -36.12 -24.53 21.05
C VAL A 591 -36.59 -25.81 21.77
N GLY A 592 -35.76 -26.85 21.83
CA GLY A 592 -36.07 -28.11 22.52
C GLY A 592 -36.17 -27.94 24.05
N CYS A 593 -35.17 -27.30 24.65
CA CYS A 593 -35.01 -27.16 26.10
C CYS A 593 -35.84 -26.02 26.70
N CYS A 594 -35.92 -24.86 26.05
CA CYS A 594 -36.64 -23.70 26.60
C CYS A 594 -38.09 -23.65 26.10
N TRP A 595 -38.28 -23.71 24.77
CA TRP A 595 -39.60 -23.53 24.16
C TRP A 595 -40.49 -24.79 24.27
N GLY A 596 -39.88 -25.98 24.25
CA GLY A 596 -40.57 -27.27 24.38
C GLY A 596 -41.33 -27.46 25.71
N PRO A 597 -40.69 -27.24 26.89
CA PRO A 597 -41.37 -27.24 28.18
C PRO A 597 -42.35 -26.07 28.34
N PHE A 598 -42.00 -24.87 27.88
CA PHE A 598 -42.89 -23.70 27.93
C PHE A 598 -44.21 -23.93 27.19
N LEU A 599 -44.16 -24.45 25.95
CA LEU A 599 -45.37 -24.83 25.20
C LEU A 599 -46.13 -25.98 25.83
N ARG A 600 -45.45 -26.96 26.45
CA ARG A 600 -46.12 -28.03 27.21
C ARG A 600 -46.86 -27.49 28.42
N ARG A 601 -46.23 -26.62 29.24
CA ARG A 601 -46.85 -25.92 30.37
C ARG A 601 -48.04 -25.05 29.92
N ARG A 602 -47.90 -24.26 28.85
CA ARG A 602 -48.98 -23.40 28.31
C ARG A 602 -50.11 -24.17 27.59
N ARG A 603 -49.90 -25.44 27.24
CA ARG A 603 -50.98 -26.37 26.80
C ARG A 603 -51.64 -27.06 28.00
N TYR A 604 -50.85 -27.51 28.97
CA TYR A 604 -51.36 -28.09 30.21
C TYR A 604 -52.27 -27.12 30.96
N LEU A 605 -51.81 -25.88 31.19
CA LEU A 605 -52.60 -24.85 31.88
C LEU A 605 -53.92 -24.52 31.13
N ARG A 606 -53.91 -24.53 29.79
CA ARG A 606 -55.15 -24.34 29.01
C ARG A 606 -56.08 -25.54 29.05
N LYS A 607 -55.56 -26.78 29.06
CA LYS A 607 -56.40 -27.96 29.25
C LYS A 607 -56.96 -28.02 30.68
N LYS A 608 -56.16 -27.65 31.69
CA LYS A 608 -56.60 -27.58 33.08
C LYS A 608 -57.75 -26.58 33.23
N LYS A 609 -57.56 -25.33 32.77
CA LYS A 609 -58.61 -24.30 32.80
C LYS A 609 -59.89 -24.76 32.09
N TRP A 610 -59.78 -25.39 30.92
CA TRP A 610 -60.95 -25.89 30.18
C TRP A 610 -61.71 -27.01 30.92
N LEU A 611 -61.00 -27.90 31.64
CA LEU A 611 -61.62 -28.91 32.51
C LEU A 611 -62.26 -28.29 33.75
N GLU A 612 -61.62 -27.28 34.36
CA GLU A 612 -62.19 -26.52 35.48
C GLU A 612 -63.46 -25.74 35.05
N GLU A 613 -63.54 -25.31 33.80
CA GLU A 613 -64.73 -24.70 33.19
C GLU A 613 -65.84 -25.73 32.89
N GLU A 614 -65.51 -26.96 32.46
CA GLU A 614 -66.49 -28.06 32.33
C GLU A 614 -67.02 -28.55 33.69
N GLU A 615 -66.15 -28.78 34.68
CA GLU A 615 -66.57 -29.23 36.02
C GLU A 615 -67.43 -28.16 36.74
N GLY A 616 -67.11 -26.87 36.58
CA GLY A 616 -67.94 -25.78 37.08
C GLY A 616 -69.34 -25.73 36.45
N LEU A 617 -69.46 -26.06 35.16
CA LEU A 617 -70.75 -26.18 34.46
C LEU A 617 -71.56 -27.41 34.94
N VAL A 618 -70.90 -28.51 35.31
CA VAL A 618 -71.57 -29.68 35.89
C VAL A 618 -72.12 -29.39 37.29
N VAL A 619 -71.35 -28.73 38.15
CA VAL A 619 -71.81 -28.37 39.51
C VAL A 619 -72.96 -27.35 39.49
N ALA A 620 -72.97 -26.43 38.53
CA ALA A 620 -74.10 -25.51 38.30
C ALA A 620 -75.36 -26.20 37.74
N GLY A 621 -75.28 -27.46 37.31
CA GLY A 621 -76.38 -28.22 36.71
C GLY A 621 -77.29 -28.96 37.71
N SER A 622 -76.96 -28.98 39.00
CA SER A 622 -77.69 -29.78 40.02
C SER A 622 -78.02 -28.98 41.28
N GLY A 623 -79.02 -28.10 41.18
CA GLY A 623 -79.57 -27.36 42.32
C GLY A 623 -80.65 -26.38 41.89
N SER A 624 -81.92 -26.79 41.97
CA SER A 624 -83.07 -25.89 41.79
C SER A 624 -83.56 -25.32 43.12
N ASP A 625 -84.24 -24.18 43.02
CA ASP A 625 -85.14 -23.58 44.03
C ASP A 625 -84.50 -22.98 45.30
N GLY A 626 -84.71 -21.67 45.49
CA GLY A 626 -84.30 -20.93 46.69
C GLY A 626 -84.18 -19.41 46.46
N ASP A 627 -85.19 -18.64 46.87
CA ASP A 627 -85.12 -17.16 46.91
C ASP A 627 -84.09 -16.66 47.94
N GLY A 628 -83.42 -15.53 47.66
CA GLY A 628 -82.54 -14.90 48.66
C GLY A 628 -81.71 -13.71 48.16
N GLU A 629 -81.99 -12.54 48.71
CA GLU A 629 -81.33 -11.26 48.39
C GLU A 629 -79.82 -11.18 48.81
N ARG A 630 -79.06 -10.30 48.11
CA ARG A 630 -78.01 -9.40 48.69
C ARG A 630 -76.50 -9.82 48.72
N ARG A 631 -75.82 -9.47 47.62
CA ARG A 631 -74.55 -8.67 47.51
C ARG A 631 -73.19 -9.17 48.08
N THR A 632 -72.13 -8.52 47.56
CA THR A 632 -70.71 -8.44 48.02
C THR A 632 -69.86 -9.71 48.10
N ASN A 633 -69.21 -10.08 46.99
CA ASN A 633 -67.73 -10.25 46.90
C ASN A 633 -67.29 -10.62 45.47
N VAL A 634 -66.71 -9.67 44.72
CA VAL A 634 -66.15 -9.93 43.36
C VAL A 634 -64.81 -9.21 43.12
N ASP A 635 -64.58 -8.02 43.69
CA ASP A 635 -63.40 -7.21 43.35
C ASP A 635 -62.06 -7.69 43.93
N ALA A 636 -62.06 -8.53 44.97
CA ALA A 636 -60.82 -9.02 45.59
C ALA A 636 -59.96 -9.88 44.65
N GLY A 637 -60.58 -10.75 43.86
CA GLY A 637 -59.87 -11.71 42.99
C GLY A 637 -59.31 -11.12 41.70
N ARG A 638 -59.49 -9.82 41.44
CA ARG A 638 -59.10 -9.18 40.18
C ARG A 638 -57.71 -8.53 40.23
N HIS A 639 -57.28 -8.05 41.39
CA HIS A 639 -56.06 -7.26 41.54
C HIS A 639 -54.75 -8.09 41.42
N GLU A 640 -54.72 -9.33 41.92
CA GLU A 640 -53.52 -10.19 41.83
C GLU A 640 -53.16 -10.60 40.38
N LEU A 641 -54.14 -10.59 39.47
CA LEU A 641 -53.96 -11.04 38.09
C LEU A 641 -53.32 -9.99 37.19
N GLU A 642 -53.41 -8.70 37.53
CA GLU A 642 -52.81 -7.61 36.77
C GLU A 642 -51.34 -7.38 37.17
N GLU A 643 -50.98 -7.52 38.46
CA GLU A 643 -49.58 -7.40 38.91
C GLU A 643 -48.64 -8.45 38.29
N GLN A 644 -49.12 -9.69 38.07
CA GLN A 644 -48.32 -10.72 37.39
C GLN A 644 -48.12 -10.47 35.89
N GLN A 645 -48.93 -9.60 35.26
CA GLN A 645 -48.79 -9.29 33.83
C GLN A 645 -47.82 -8.14 33.53
N GLN A 646 -47.31 -7.42 34.54
CA GLN A 646 -46.34 -6.33 34.36
C GLN A 646 -44.89 -6.74 34.71
N ARG A 647 -44.60 -8.02 34.99
CA ARG A 647 -43.26 -8.52 35.35
C ARG A 647 -42.70 -9.60 34.41
N VAL A 648 -43.18 -9.66 33.16
CA VAL A 648 -42.74 -10.61 32.09
C VAL A 648 -42.69 -9.90 30.74
#